data_AF-A0A661MRV8-F1
#
_entry.id   AF-A0A661MRV8-F1
#
_cell.length_a   1.000
_cell.length_b   1.000
_cell.length_c   1.000
_cell.angle_alpha   90.00
_cell.angle_beta   90.00
_cell.angle_gamma   90.00
#
_symmetry.space_group_name_H-M   'P 1'
#
loop_
_entity.id
_entity.type
_entity.pdbx_description
1 polymer ?
#
loop_
_entity_poly.entity_id
_entity_poly.type
_entity_poly.pdbx_seq_one_letter_code
_entity_poly.pdbx_strand_id
1 'polypeptide(L)'
;MGEHLLIIDDGFWTAQRFKYNRAATTDPDNDDDATQDADGGYQKGSLWFNTSTVTIWICNDATIGSAVWSRVDIDDHDELSGVSVDDHHSQVHDHSAGGDDGGLVSHDVLSDVSSDDHHAKSHGHDGADGSGTIQTWEDLRPLYNGSTVENTEQSIAESGGVVSLLFAQAGGGDVTFIFGGAEYVLDCTPAASVALTAGTDTDPTLNYVYCTESGGVVTLAASTAGWPSAEDFAPIATVLVNAVASVATDGPYKHHAWTDHVQDSRLVGHLGHINKKLRALEATWVSGCAPNALTISSPDAYLTTDAGVVFQLHEHDMPAIDMDAEGIYVTNEPTTPYLHVHTFDDLTQTASGGAINNRWMNFIVWGVISENAGDCKLFMNLPSSSYSTEAAALDDSDNSANYTIPAAYTGTGFLIGRYVVQGKNSGTWVESSDSPIDLRGLLPAVSPGVGTAITDHASLSGLTTDNHHAQVHAIDGGDHTGTLDHSEIANVGASDHHAKYTDAEVDAIVATHTAIAAAHHAKYLDSEAVSAMGVKGDANDLNHDRYTDGEVDGIVATHTALPNAHHAEAHALASHSAMVLDTHLTADTDGAYDAGEANTRLRKIYSDAFDIGQPSGFGAFGIPLLAESTLSAPASFWTASADALPAAIYLAKARGTPASPAAIQNGDFLGAIVFGGLDSGALPAVSAYLASVAKAAPGAGQVTGNLELWTNPGTGVAKRWEVTEGGVLAPVAAHDIATSGQPAGTVYATALNLGDEDMSDHDVGTFTPDITFATPGDLATTVLNAGGAYERFGDMVFIEGKIALSAFTHSTASGALRVTGLPFSVRNNFNYRTVGSVIAKGWTNTGVRSLSAYLTPNTTYILLRYSGSGINHSNLGHTHFLSGATVEIWFSAAYPI
;
A
#
# COMPACT_ATOMS: atom_id res chain seq x y z
N MET A 1 74.70 -39.09 36.00
CA MET A 1 75.98 -39.46 35.38
C MET A 1 75.67 -39.89 33.95
N GLY A 2 76.45 -39.41 32.97
CA GLY A 2 76.03 -39.35 31.57
C GLY A 2 76.02 -37.88 31.12
N GLU A 3 77.22 -37.36 30.86
CA GLU A 3 77.47 -35.95 30.60
C GLU A 3 77.15 -35.62 29.13
N HIS A 4 76.52 -34.47 28.88
CA HIS A 4 76.72 -33.75 27.62
C HIS A 4 77.03 -32.28 27.93
N LEU A 5 78.33 -32.02 27.86
CA LEU A 5 78.99 -30.75 28.08
C LEU A 5 78.78 -29.85 26.85
N LEU A 6 78.15 -28.68 27.02
CA LEU A 6 78.26 -27.58 26.07
C LEU A 6 78.93 -26.39 26.80
N ILE A 7 80.21 -26.17 26.50
CA ILE A 7 80.93 -24.97 26.93
C ILE A 7 80.61 -23.87 25.92
N ILE A 8 80.07 -22.75 26.40
CA ILE A 8 80.12 -21.46 25.71
C ILE A 8 81.16 -20.62 26.47
N ASP A 9 82.11 -20.07 25.73
CA ASP A 9 83.33 -19.44 26.22
C ASP A 9 83.38 -17.95 25.87
N ASP A 10 82.82 -17.11 26.74
CA ASP A 10 83.23 -15.71 26.92
C ASP A 10 82.65 -15.16 28.24
N GLY A 11 83.56 -14.78 29.16
CA GLY A 11 83.21 -14.68 30.58
C GLY A 11 82.57 -13.35 31.01
N PHE A 12 81.32 -13.39 31.48
CA PHE A 12 80.85 -12.49 32.56
C PHE A 12 79.75 -13.05 33.46
N TRP A 13 79.78 -14.34 33.80
CA TRP A 13 78.96 -14.87 34.90
C TRP A 13 79.78 -15.85 35.74
N THR A 14 79.99 -15.51 37.02
CA THR A 14 80.23 -16.51 38.05
C THR A 14 78.98 -17.37 38.11
N ALA A 15 79.01 -18.56 37.51
CA ALA A 15 77.87 -19.47 37.52
C ALA A 15 77.54 -19.82 38.98
N GLN A 16 76.48 -19.19 39.52
CA GLN A 16 75.86 -19.65 40.76
C GLN A 16 75.42 -21.08 40.50
N ARG A 17 76.14 -22.03 41.10
CA ARG A 17 75.73 -23.42 41.14
C ARG A 17 74.58 -23.51 42.14
N PHE A 18 73.38 -23.21 41.68
CA PHE A 18 72.16 -23.51 42.42
C PHE A 18 72.20 -24.99 42.81
N LYS A 19 71.96 -25.27 44.09
CA LYS A 19 71.97 -26.65 44.58
C LYS A 19 70.68 -27.33 44.15
N TYR A 20 70.76 -28.58 43.71
CA TYR A 20 69.60 -29.38 43.29
C TYR A 20 69.54 -30.64 44.15
N ASN A 21 68.85 -30.58 45.30
CA ASN A 21 68.69 -31.75 46.17
C ASN A 21 67.63 -32.69 45.61
N ARG A 22 68.07 -33.76 44.93
CA ARG A 22 67.21 -34.74 44.23
C ARG A 22 66.96 -36.03 45.00
N ALA A 23 67.33 -36.08 46.28
CA ALA A 23 67.30 -37.30 47.09
C ALA A 23 66.60 -37.11 48.45
N ALA A 24 65.98 -35.97 48.69
CA ALA A 24 65.21 -35.72 49.91
C ALA A 24 63.94 -36.58 49.96
N THR A 25 63.51 -36.88 51.19
CA THR A 25 62.28 -37.64 51.49
C THR A 25 61.33 -36.86 52.42
N THR A 26 61.64 -35.58 52.65
CA THR A 26 60.89 -34.61 53.44
C THR A 26 60.91 -33.27 52.72
N ASP A 27 59.93 -32.40 53.00
CA ASP A 27 59.92 -31.03 52.51
C ASP A 27 61.01 -30.21 53.24
N PRO A 28 61.54 -29.14 52.63
CA PRO A 28 62.61 -28.35 53.24
C PRO A 28 62.08 -27.49 54.40
N ASP A 29 62.88 -27.34 55.46
CA ASP A 29 62.57 -26.47 56.60
C ASP A 29 63.49 -25.24 56.68
N ASN A 30 63.42 -24.53 57.81
CA ASN A 30 64.18 -23.28 58.03
C ASN A 30 65.69 -23.52 58.27
N ASP A 31 66.11 -24.74 58.61
CA ASP A 31 67.50 -25.13 58.81
C ASP A 31 68.13 -25.69 57.51
N ASP A 32 67.36 -25.86 56.43
CA ASP A 32 67.84 -26.19 55.07
C ASP A 32 68.43 -24.95 54.36
N ASP A 33 69.56 -24.48 54.90
CA ASP A 33 70.13 -23.15 54.66
C ASP A 33 71.51 -23.14 53.95
N ALA A 34 72.16 -21.96 53.92
CA ALA A 34 73.48 -21.76 53.32
C ALA A 34 74.67 -22.48 54.02
N THR A 35 74.45 -23.15 55.15
CA THR A 35 75.45 -23.92 55.91
C THR A 35 75.28 -25.43 55.83
N GLN A 36 74.15 -25.93 55.34
CA GLN A 36 73.96 -27.38 55.22
C GLN A 36 74.80 -27.99 54.08
N ASP A 37 75.64 -28.98 54.46
CA ASP A 37 76.42 -29.89 53.60
C ASP A 37 77.82 -29.42 53.16
N ALA A 38 78.70 -30.38 52.92
CA ALA A 38 80.15 -30.20 52.74
C ALA A 38 80.55 -29.57 51.39
N ASP A 39 79.68 -29.65 50.37
CA ASP A 39 79.91 -29.10 49.03
C ASP A 39 79.38 -27.67 48.85
N GLY A 40 78.95 -27.02 49.94
CA GLY A 40 78.33 -25.71 49.97
C GLY A 40 76.81 -25.80 50.14
N GLY A 41 76.27 -24.98 51.04
CA GLY A 41 74.85 -24.96 51.36
C GLY A 41 73.96 -24.30 50.31
N TYR A 42 72.68 -24.25 50.62
CA TYR A 42 71.66 -23.71 49.73
C TYR A 42 71.84 -22.21 49.51
N GLN A 43 71.34 -21.74 48.38
CA GLN A 43 71.30 -20.33 48.00
C GLN A 43 69.94 -20.04 47.37
N LYS A 44 69.50 -18.77 47.40
CA LYS A 44 68.32 -18.33 46.65
C LYS A 44 68.40 -18.83 45.19
N GLY A 45 67.36 -19.51 44.72
CA GLY A 45 67.30 -20.19 43.41
C GLY A 45 67.68 -21.68 43.42
N SER A 46 68.13 -22.22 44.55
CA SER A 46 68.33 -23.68 44.71
C SER A 46 67.00 -24.43 44.72
N LEU A 47 66.98 -25.66 44.20
CA LEU A 47 65.80 -26.51 44.17
C LEU A 47 65.93 -27.72 45.10
N TRP A 48 64.81 -28.11 45.67
CA TRP A 48 64.63 -29.26 46.54
C TRP A 48 63.51 -30.13 46.01
N PHE A 49 63.75 -31.42 45.84
CA PHE A 49 62.78 -32.39 45.33
C PHE A 49 62.51 -33.42 46.43
N ASN A 50 61.30 -33.38 47.02
CA ASN A 50 60.88 -34.38 47.98
C ASN A 50 60.36 -35.60 47.22
N THR A 51 61.17 -36.66 47.18
CA THR A 51 60.86 -37.90 46.45
C THR A 51 59.77 -38.76 47.09
N SER A 52 59.34 -38.45 48.33
CA SER A 52 58.27 -39.18 49.03
C SER A 52 56.88 -38.59 48.77
N THR A 53 56.76 -37.26 48.67
CA THR A 53 55.50 -36.56 48.38
C THR A 53 55.41 -36.06 46.93
N VAL A 54 56.51 -36.17 46.16
CA VAL A 54 56.66 -35.73 44.76
C VAL A 54 56.70 -34.20 44.60
N THR A 55 56.87 -33.45 45.69
CA THR A 55 56.89 -31.97 45.67
C THR A 55 58.24 -31.36 45.29
N ILE A 56 58.21 -30.14 44.78
CA ILE A 56 59.37 -29.38 44.25
C ILE A 56 59.36 -27.97 44.84
N TRP A 57 60.41 -27.62 45.57
CA TRP A 57 60.54 -26.33 46.23
C TRP A 57 61.72 -25.53 45.69
N ILE A 58 61.59 -24.20 45.65
CA ILE A 58 62.67 -23.26 45.38
C ILE A 58 63.02 -22.44 46.61
N CYS A 59 64.32 -22.29 46.88
CA CYS A 59 64.83 -21.45 47.94
C CYS A 59 64.67 -19.98 47.54
N ASN A 60 63.89 -19.23 48.31
CA ASN A 60 63.70 -17.78 48.14
C ASN A 60 64.66 -16.95 48.99
N ASP A 61 65.13 -17.51 50.11
CA ASP A 61 66.19 -16.97 50.96
C ASP A 61 66.89 -18.15 51.66
N ALA A 62 68.22 -18.13 51.76
CA ALA A 62 69.03 -19.18 52.40
C ALA A 62 69.70 -18.70 53.69
N THR A 63 69.14 -17.67 54.33
CA THR A 63 69.62 -17.12 55.60
C THR A 63 69.73 -18.21 56.67
N ILE A 64 70.87 -18.22 57.36
CA ILE A 64 71.27 -19.29 58.28
C ILE A 64 70.28 -19.41 59.46
N GLY A 65 69.72 -20.60 59.66
CA GLY A 65 68.67 -20.93 60.64
C GLY A 65 67.28 -20.36 60.33
N SER A 66 67.09 -19.75 59.16
CA SER A 66 65.85 -19.06 58.76
C SER A 66 65.67 -19.08 57.24
N ALA A 67 65.96 -20.20 56.59
CA ALA A 67 65.73 -20.37 55.15
C ALA A 67 64.23 -20.25 54.82
N VAL A 68 63.92 -19.66 53.67
CA VAL A 68 62.56 -19.49 53.15
C VAL A 68 62.45 -20.23 51.83
N TRP A 69 61.56 -21.21 51.79
CA TRP A 69 61.28 -22.04 50.62
C TRP A 69 59.84 -21.81 50.13
N SER A 70 59.61 -21.93 48.83
CA SER A 70 58.27 -21.95 48.25
C SER A 70 58.10 -23.12 47.30
N ARG A 71 56.92 -23.73 47.34
CA ARG A 71 56.50 -24.80 46.44
C ARG A 71 56.36 -24.26 45.01
N VAL A 72 56.66 -25.09 44.00
CA VAL A 72 56.70 -24.71 42.58
C VAL A 72 55.97 -25.73 41.69
N ASP A 73 55.73 -26.93 42.20
CA ASP A 73 54.72 -27.85 41.69
C ASP A 73 53.30 -27.41 42.08
N ILE A 74 52.34 -27.73 41.21
CA ILE A 74 50.90 -27.52 41.40
C ILE A 74 50.28 -28.92 41.34
N ASP A 75 49.81 -29.42 42.48
CA ASP A 75 49.23 -30.77 42.59
C ASP A 75 47.70 -30.76 42.66
N ASP A 76 47.10 -29.61 42.96
CA ASP A 76 45.64 -29.43 43.00
C ASP A 76 45.24 -28.17 42.24
N HIS A 77 44.08 -28.23 41.57
CA HIS A 77 43.54 -27.12 40.80
C HIS A 77 43.18 -25.92 41.70
N ASP A 78 42.89 -26.15 42.98
CA ASP A 78 42.61 -25.10 43.96
C ASP A 78 43.84 -24.21 44.27
N GLU A 79 45.07 -24.64 43.93
CA GLU A 79 46.28 -23.82 44.08
C GLU A 79 46.44 -22.75 42.96
N LEU A 80 45.58 -22.75 41.92
CA LEU A 80 45.59 -21.80 40.79
C LEU A 80 44.82 -20.48 41.03
N SER A 81 44.75 -20.01 42.29
CA SER A 81 43.98 -18.80 42.64
C SER A 81 44.59 -17.52 42.03
N GLY A 82 44.13 -17.13 40.83
CA GLY A 82 44.57 -15.91 40.13
C GLY A 82 44.56 -15.99 38.61
N VAL A 83 44.37 -17.18 38.02
CA VAL A 83 44.20 -17.34 36.56
C VAL A 83 42.70 -17.30 36.24
N SER A 84 42.26 -16.37 35.40
CA SER A 84 40.85 -16.27 34.98
C SER A 84 40.51 -17.29 33.89
N VAL A 85 39.22 -17.62 33.79
CA VAL A 85 38.66 -18.74 33.00
C VAL A 85 39.03 -18.72 31.50
N ASP A 86 39.42 -17.56 30.95
CA ASP A 86 39.74 -17.39 29.52
C ASP A 86 41.11 -17.96 29.07
N ASP A 87 42.01 -18.34 30.00
CA ASP A 87 43.39 -18.75 29.66
C ASP A 87 43.57 -20.28 29.45
N HIS A 88 42.50 -21.09 29.39
CA HIS A 88 42.61 -22.53 29.09
C HIS A 88 41.56 -23.05 28.10
N HIS A 89 41.90 -22.99 26.81
CA HIS A 89 41.03 -23.48 25.75
C HIS A 89 41.08 -25.01 25.57
N SER A 90 39.98 -25.66 25.97
CA SER A 90 39.29 -26.79 25.31
C SER A 90 40.00 -28.14 25.04
N GLN A 91 39.24 -29.21 25.30
CA GLN A 91 39.42 -30.61 24.88
C GLN A 91 40.39 -31.51 25.68
N VAL A 92 39.87 -32.10 26.76
CA VAL A 92 40.01 -33.54 27.01
C VAL A 92 38.63 -34.12 27.32
N HIS A 93 38.01 -34.76 26.32
CA HIS A 93 36.95 -35.75 26.55
C HIS A 93 37.56 -37.13 26.33
N ASP A 94 37.66 -37.93 27.39
CA ASP A 94 38.12 -39.32 27.29
C ASP A 94 36.93 -40.23 26.94
N HIS A 95 36.97 -40.83 25.74
CA HIS A 95 36.06 -41.89 25.34
C HIS A 95 36.75 -43.25 25.48
N SER A 96 36.64 -43.87 26.64
CA SER A 96 37.16 -45.22 26.88
C SER A 96 36.08 -46.30 26.79
N ALA A 97 36.21 -47.14 25.76
CA ALA A 97 35.49 -48.40 25.47
C ALA A 97 33.99 -48.31 25.11
N GLY A 98 33.69 -48.34 23.81
CA GLY A 98 32.33 -48.29 23.28
C GLY A 98 31.54 -49.61 23.35
N GLY A 99 30.21 -49.47 23.38
CA GLY A 99 29.20 -50.51 23.35
C GLY A 99 27.82 -49.87 23.58
N ASP A 100 27.04 -49.76 22.50
CA ASP A 100 25.61 -49.41 22.43
C ASP A 100 24.97 -48.42 23.43
N ASP A 101 24.90 -47.17 22.97
CA ASP A 101 23.80 -46.19 23.11
C ASP A 101 22.56 -46.63 23.91
N GLY A 102 22.38 -46.05 25.10
CA GLY A 102 21.18 -46.33 25.92
C GLY A 102 21.06 -45.54 27.23
N GLY A 103 21.67 -44.36 27.32
CA GLY A 103 21.67 -43.54 28.54
C GLY A 103 20.34 -42.84 28.84
N LEU A 104 19.30 -43.58 29.19
CA LEU A 104 18.11 -43.01 29.82
C LEU A 104 18.41 -42.70 31.30
N VAL A 105 18.91 -41.49 31.54
CA VAL A 105 18.93 -40.89 32.88
C VAL A 105 17.48 -40.65 33.31
N SER A 106 17.08 -41.19 34.47
CA SER A 106 15.74 -40.95 35.01
C SER A 106 15.62 -39.51 35.50
N HIS A 107 14.52 -38.85 35.14
CA HIS A 107 14.23 -37.44 35.45
C HIS A 107 14.15 -37.16 36.97
N ASP A 108 13.90 -38.19 37.79
CA ASP A 108 13.65 -38.06 39.24
C ASP A 108 14.90 -37.76 40.11
N VAL A 109 16.09 -37.58 39.51
CA VAL A 109 17.37 -37.42 40.24
C VAL A 109 18.00 -36.03 40.04
N LEU A 110 17.37 -35.15 39.24
CA LEU A 110 17.85 -33.79 39.00
C LEU A 110 17.20 -32.80 39.99
N SER A 111 17.77 -32.68 41.20
CA SER A 111 17.24 -31.79 42.25
C SER A 111 17.51 -30.30 42.05
N ASP A 112 18.43 -29.95 41.15
CA ASP A 112 18.95 -28.59 40.97
C ASP A 112 18.96 -28.15 39.49
N VAL A 113 18.12 -28.77 38.66
CA VAL A 113 17.98 -28.46 37.22
C VAL A 113 16.51 -28.11 36.96
N SER A 114 16.24 -26.89 36.50
CA SER A 114 14.88 -26.50 36.10
C SER A 114 14.58 -27.03 34.69
N SER A 115 13.33 -26.95 34.26
CA SER A 115 12.85 -27.49 32.97
C SER A 115 13.48 -26.86 31.71
N ASP A 116 14.35 -25.86 31.86
CA ASP A 116 14.90 -25.02 30.79
C ASP A 116 16.25 -25.56 30.22
N ASP A 117 16.99 -26.35 31.00
CA ASP A 117 18.35 -26.80 30.64
C ASP A 117 18.40 -27.97 29.63
N HIS A 118 17.27 -28.38 29.06
CA HIS A 118 17.17 -29.51 28.12
C HIS A 118 16.35 -29.22 26.85
N HIS A 119 16.73 -28.19 26.11
CA HIS A 119 16.28 -28.04 24.72
C HIS A 119 17.20 -28.74 23.72
N ALA A 120 16.83 -29.99 23.37
CA ALA A 120 16.92 -30.35 21.96
C ALA A 120 16.11 -29.31 21.17
N LYS A 121 16.59 -28.88 20.00
CA LYS A 121 15.81 -28.05 19.06
C LYS A 121 14.68 -28.86 18.41
N SER A 122 13.72 -29.28 19.23
CA SER A 122 12.33 -29.22 18.82
C SER A 122 11.99 -27.73 18.71
N HIS A 123 11.52 -27.30 17.54
CA HIS A 123 10.84 -26.01 17.43
C HIS A 123 9.44 -26.16 18.04
N GLY A 124 9.41 -26.31 19.37
CA GLY A 124 8.23 -26.07 20.16
C GLY A 124 7.97 -24.57 20.11
N HIS A 125 6.99 -24.17 19.31
CA HIS A 125 6.44 -22.83 19.35
C HIS A 125 5.72 -22.66 20.69
N ASP A 126 6.42 -22.09 21.67
CA ASP A 126 5.96 -21.91 23.06
C ASP A 126 5.29 -20.53 23.29
N GLY A 127 5.14 -19.73 22.22
CA GLY A 127 4.48 -18.43 22.25
C GLY A 127 5.26 -17.33 22.98
N ALA A 128 6.48 -17.59 23.46
CA ALA A 128 7.27 -16.65 24.25
C ALA A 128 7.78 -15.42 23.45
N ASP A 129 7.78 -15.49 22.12
CA ASP A 129 8.11 -14.39 21.20
C ASP A 129 6.91 -13.52 20.80
N GLY A 130 5.72 -13.81 21.33
CA GLY A 130 4.47 -13.16 20.94
C GLY A 130 3.86 -13.68 19.62
N SER A 131 4.48 -14.68 18.97
CA SER A 131 3.84 -15.43 17.88
C SER A 131 2.86 -16.46 18.48
N GLY A 132 1.66 -15.97 18.79
CA GLY A 132 0.62 -16.74 19.46
C GLY A 132 0.36 -18.09 18.79
N THR A 133 0.77 -19.17 19.45
CA THR A 133 0.54 -20.54 19.01
C THR A 133 -0.53 -21.15 19.88
N ILE A 134 -1.55 -21.73 19.24
CA ILE A 134 -2.69 -22.38 19.90
C ILE A 134 -2.17 -23.64 20.62
N GLN A 135 -1.96 -23.53 21.93
CA GLN A 135 -1.43 -24.58 22.80
C GLN A 135 -2.56 -25.44 23.38
N THR A 136 -3.76 -24.85 23.51
CA THR A 136 -4.95 -25.44 24.11
C THR A 136 -6.21 -25.08 23.31
N TRP A 137 -7.34 -25.75 23.60
CA TRP A 137 -8.63 -25.33 23.06
C TRP A 137 -9.10 -23.97 23.60
N GLU A 138 -8.55 -23.52 24.73
CA GLU A 138 -8.89 -22.24 25.35
C GLU A 138 -8.35 -21.06 24.54
N ASP A 139 -7.21 -21.23 23.86
CA ASP A 139 -6.62 -20.25 22.94
C ASP A 139 -7.47 -20.03 21.67
N LEU A 140 -8.43 -20.93 21.39
CA LEU A 140 -9.43 -20.76 20.33
C LEU A 140 -10.68 -20.01 20.79
N ARG A 141 -10.88 -19.74 22.10
CA ARG A 141 -12.07 -19.03 22.60
C ARG A 141 -12.27 -17.63 21.99
N PRO A 142 -11.23 -16.85 21.64
CA PRO A 142 -11.40 -15.60 20.89
C PRO A 142 -12.05 -15.75 19.51
N LEU A 143 -11.94 -16.92 18.84
CA LEU A 143 -12.64 -17.19 17.57
C LEU A 143 -14.17 -17.19 17.74
N TYR A 144 -14.64 -17.47 18.95
CA TYR A 144 -16.04 -17.56 19.31
C TYR A 144 -16.56 -16.30 20.02
N ASN A 145 -15.79 -15.20 20.03
CA ASN A 145 -16.22 -13.94 20.64
C ASN A 145 -17.50 -13.41 19.97
N GLY A 146 -18.51 -13.05 20.78
CA GLY A 146 -19.83 -12.62 20.29
C GLY A 146 -20.78 -13.77 19.91
N SER A 147 -20.40 -15.03 20.09
CA SER A 147 -21.25 -16.20 19.85
C SER A 147 -21.89 -16.75 21.14
N THR A 148 -22.86 -17.65 20.97
CA THR A 148 -23.56 -18.37 22.05
C THR A 148 -23.09 -19.82 22.16
N VAL A 149 -23.01 -20.38 23.37
CA VAL A 149 -22.62 -21.79 23.55
C VAL A 149 -23.77 -22.71 23.14
N GLU A 150 -25.00 -22.35 23.50
CA GLU A 150 -26.21 -23.11 23.23
C GLU A 150 -26.93 -22.64 21.96
N ASN A 151 -27.68 -23.54 21.32
CA ASN A 151 -28.63 -23.14 20.27
C ASN A 151 -29.79 -22.33 20.87
N THR A 152 -30.04 -21.14 20.33
CA THR A 152 -30.99 -20.16 20.85
C THR A 152 -32.33 -20.15 20.11
N GLU A 153 -33.35 -19.54 20.72
CA GLU A 153 -34.66 -19.29 20.13
C GLU A 153 -35.04 -17.82 20.30
N GLN A 154 -35.59 -17.23 19.24
CA GLN A 154 -35.97 -15.82 19.20
C GLN A 154 -37.40 -15.70 18.67
N SER A 155 -38.22 -14.82 19.25
CA SER A 155 -39.55 -14.52 18.72
C SER A 155 -39.90 -13.04 18.88
N ILE A 156 -40.80 -12.55 18.02
CA ILE A 156 -41.30 -11.18 18.08
C ILE A 156 -42.72 -11.22 18.63
N ALA A 157 -42.99 -10.44 19.67
CA ALA A 157 -44.28 -10.38 20.34
C ALA A 157 -44.78 -8.93 20.39
N GLU A 158 -46.09 -8.74 20.23
CA GLU A 158 -46.78 -7.50 20.59
C GLU A 158 -47.57 -7.73 21.88
N SER A 159 -47.44 -6.80 22.83
CA SER A 159 -48.27 -6.79 24.03
C SER A 159 -48.48 -5.37 24.55
N GLY A 160 -49.76 -4.96 24.66
CA GLY A 160 -50.12 -3.69 25.29
C GLY A 160 -49.71 -2.43 24.51
N GLY A 161 -49.49 -2.55 23.21
CA GLY A 161 -49.01 -1.48 22.33
C GLY A 161 -47.49 -1.43 22.19
N VAL A 162 -46.75 -2.43 22.70
CA VAL A 162 -45.29 -2.51 22.61
C VAL A 162 -44.91 -3.76 21.83
N VAL A 163 -44.09 -3.60 20.79
CA VAL A 163 -43.42 -4.70 20.09
C VAL A 163 -42.10 -4.98 20.79
N SER A 164 -41.82 -6.25 21.09
CA SER A 164 -40.57 -6.70 21.72
C SER A 164 -39.99 -7.91 21.02
N LEU A 165 -38.66 -8.06 21.06
CA LEU A 165 -37.99 -9.33 20.81
C LEU A 165 -37.86 -10.09 22.14
N LEU A 166 -38.24 -11.36 22.13
CA LEU A 166 -38.03 -12.33 23.20
C LEU A 166 -36.89 -13.28 22.81
N PHE A 167 -36.01 -13.58 23.75
CA PHE A 167 -34.79 -14.35 23.55
C PHE A 167 -34.54 -15.34 24.70
N ALA A 168 -34.18 -16.58 24.37
CA ALA A 168 -33.83 -17.63 25.33
C ALA A 168 -33.02 -18.76 24.67
N GLN A 169 -32.56 -19.73 25.46
CA GLN A 169 -32.13 -21.02 24.94
C GLN A 169 -33.29 -21.72 24.22
N ALA A 170 -33.02 -22.46 23.13
CA ALA A 170 -34.07 -23.20 22.44
C ALA A 170 -34.66 -24.31 23.33
N GLY A 171 -35.98 -24.27 23.53
CA GLY A 171 -36.67 -25.10 24.53
C GLY A 171 -36.77 -24.48 25.93
N GLY A 172 -36.24 -23.26 26.13
CA GLY A 172 -36.24 -22.51 27.37
C GLY A 172 -35.00 -22.75 28.25
N GLY A 173 -34.55 -21.69 28.92
CA GLY A 173 -33.33 -21.67 29.72
C GLY A 173 -32.48 -20.43 29.43
N ASP A 174 -31.49 -20.21 30.28
CA ASP A 174 -30.51 -19.13 30.20
C ASP A 174 -29.54 -19.35 29.03
N VAL A 175 -28.93 -18.27 28.51
CA VAL A 175 -28.02 -18.32 27.35
C VAL A 175 -26.61 -17.92 27.76
N THR A 176 -25.61 -18.73 27.43
CA THR A 176 -24.21 -18.45 27.67
C THR A 176 -23.59 -17.78 26.44
N PHE A 177 -23.08 -16.57 26.62
CA PHE A 177 -22.32 -15.81 25.61
C PHE A 177 -20.82 -15.91 25.87
N ILE A 178 -20.03 -15.84 24.80
CA ILE A 178 -18.58 -15.72 24.89
C ILE A 178 -18.17 -14.27 24.61
N PHE A 179 -17.57 -13.61 25.61
CA PHE A 179 -17.02 -12.26 25.51
C PHE A 179 -15.57 -12.23 26.01
N GLY A 180 -14.65 -11.63 25.26
CA GLY A 180 -13.22 -11.58 25.62
C GLY A 180 -12.57 -12.95 25.83
N GLY A 181 -13.12 -14.02 25.24
CA GLY A 181 -12.71 -15.41 25.46
C GLY A 181 -13.19 -16.05 26.78
N ALA A 182 -14.05 -15.37 27.55
CA ALA A 182 -14.69 -15.88 28.76
C ALA A 182 -16.21 -16.07 28.56
N GLU A 183 -16.82 -16.94 29.37
CA GLU A 183 -18.26 -17.25 29.32
C GLU A 183 -19.04 -16.40 30.34
N TYR A 184 -20.14 -15.81 29.87
CA TYR A 184 -21.05 -15.00 30.68
C TYR A 184 -22.50 -15.39 30.39
N VAL A 185 -23.32 -15.52 31.43
CA VAL A 185 -24.70 -16.01 31.32
C VAL A 185 -25.68 -14.84 31.30
N LEU A 186 -26.59 -14.83 30.33
CA LEU A 186 -27.80 -14.02 30.32
C LEU A 186 -28.96 -14.83 30.91
N ASP A 187 -29.47 -14.40 32.06
CA ASP A 187 -30.70 -14.93 32.67
C ASP A 187 -31.89 -14.73 31.70
N CYS A 188 -32.53 -15.84 31.33
CA CYS A 188 -33.70 -15.88 30.45
C CYS A 188 -34.86 -16.62 31.14
N THR A 189 -34.99 -16.45 32.45
CA THR A 189 -36.02 -17.08 33.30
C THR A 189 -36.92 -16.02 33.98
N PRO A 190 -37.97 -15.49 33.31
CA PRO A 190 -38.49 -15.83 31.98
C PRO A 190 -37.69 -15.17 30.84
N ALA A 191 -37.96 -15.61 29.61
CA ALA A 191 -37.21 -15.22 28.40
C ALA A 191 -36.87 -13.73 28.36
N ALA A 192 -35.59 -13.41 28.13
CA ALA A 192 -35.10 -12.04 28.09
C ALA A 192 -35.84 -11.26 27.00
N SER A 193 -36.24 -10.03 27.32
CA SER A 193 -37.11 -9.22 26.46
C SER A 193 -36.52 -7.84 26.26
N VAL A 194 -36.53 -7.37 25.02
CA VAL A 194 -36.16 -6.00 24.66
C VAL A 194 -37.21 -5.36 23.76
N ALA A 195 -37.61 -4.14 24.11
CA ALA A 195 -38.59 -3.38 23.33
C ALA A 195 -37.96 -2.88 22.02
N LEU A 196 -38.71 -2.98 20.92
CA LEU A 196 -38.32 -2.51 19.60
C LEU A 196 -39.04 -1.21 19.27
N THR A 197 -38.37 -0.33 18.52
CA THR A 197 -38.97 0.88 17.99
C THR A 197 -39.77 0.53 16.74
N ALA A 198 -41.09 0.66 16.81
CA ALA A 198 -41.98 0.46 15.67
C ALA A 198 -42.02 1.69 14.76
N GLY A 199 -42.07 1.45 13.45
CA GLY A 199 -42.32 2.49 12.44
C GLY A 199 -43.79 2.54 12.03
N THR A 200 -44.02 2.83 10.75
CA THR A 200 -45.33 2.71 10.09
C THR A 200 -45.26 1.66 8.97
N ASP A 201 -46.40 1.26 8.41
CA ASP A 201 -46.42 0.30 7.29
C ASP A 201 -45.82 0.87 5.99
N THR A 202 -45.75 2.19 5.85
CA THR A 202 -45.11 2.87 4.71
C THR A 202 -43.70 3.38 4.99
N ASP A 203 -43.28 3.39 6.25
CA ASP A 203 -41.98 3.86 6.74
C ASP A 203 -41.58 3.03 7.97
N PRO A 204 -41.16 1.76 7.78
CA PRO A 204 -40.89 0.82 8.86
C PRO A 204 -39.48 1.05 9.45
N THR A 205 -39.34 0.86 10.76
CA THR A 205 -38.08 1.14 11.47
C THR A 205 -37.23 -0.12 11.62
N LEU A 206 -35.96 -0.04 11.20
CA LEU A 206 -34.99 -1.11 11.39
C LEU A 206 -34.41 -1.06 12.81
N ASN A 207 -34.46 -2.19 13.51
CA ASN A 207 -33.91 -2.37 14.84
C ASN A 207 -32.76 -3.38 14.79
N TYR A 208 -31.64 -3.03 15.39
CA TYR A 208 -30.46 -3.87 15.61
C TYR A 208 -30.49 -4.33 17.07
N VAL A 209 -30.60 -5.63 17.30
CA VAL A 209 -30.74 -6.24 18.63
C VAL A 209 -29.47 -7.01 18.96
N TYR A 210 -28.85 -6.70 20.09
CA TYR A 210 -27.52 -7.20 20.48
C TYR A 210 -27.44 -7.41 22.00
N CYS A 211 -26.47 -8.20 22.44
CA CYS A 211 -26.04 -8.24 23.84
C CYS A 211 -24.68 -7.57 24.01
N THR A 212 -24.47 -6.84 25.10
CA THR A 212 -23.13 -6.37 25.54
C THR A 212 -22.80 -6.95 26.91
N GLU A 213 -21.50 -7.02 27.24
CA GLU A 213 -21.00 -7.38 28.56
C GLU A 213 -20.39 -6.12 29.22
N SER A 214 -20.73 -5.88 30.49
CA SER A 214 -20.03 -4.87 31.29
C SER A 214 -20.01 -5.25 32.77
N GLY A 215 -18.82 -5.43 33.33
CA GLY A 215 -18.61 -5.71 34.76
C GLY A 215 -19.06 -7.10 35.21
N GLY A 216 -19.06 -8.07 34.30
CA GLY A 216 -19.53 -9.45 34.50
C GLY A 216 -21.02 -9.65 34.25
N VAL A 217 -21.71 -8.67 33.64
CA VAL A 217 -23.17 -8.70 33.41
C VAL A 217 -23.48 -8.56 31.92
N VAL A 218 -24.19 -9.54 31.36
CA VAL A 218 -24.71 -9.49 29.99
C VAL A 218 -26.03 -8.73 29.96
N THR A 219 -26.18 -7.78 29.04
CA THR A 219 -27.41 -6.98 28.87
C THR A 219 -27.92 -7.07 27.44
N LEU A 220 -29.18 -7.47 27.25
CA LEU A 220 -29.88 -7.44 25.96
C LEU A 220 -30.39 -6.02 25.66
N ALA A 221 -30.03 -5.48 24.49
CA ALA A 221 -30.33 -4.11 24.08
C ALA A 221 -30.76 -4.02 22.60
N ALA A 222 -31.35 -2.88 22.22
CA ALA A 222 -31.78 -2.61 20.86
C ALA A 222 -31.47 -1.15 20.46
N SER A 223 -31.11 -0.97 19.18
CA SER A 223 -30.72 0.33 18.58
C SER A 223 -31.37 0.50 17.21
N THR A 224 -31.72 1.73 16.85
CA THR A 224 -32.13 2.10 15.48
C THR A 224 -31.00 2.77 14.68
N ALA A 225 -29.85 3.05 15.33
CA ALA A 225 -28.71 3.73 14.72
C ALA A 225 -27.69 2.78 14.05
N GLY A 226 -27.78 1.47 14.35
CA GLY A 226 -26.80 0.47 13.95
C GLY A 226 -26.35 -0.41 15.12
N TRP A 227 -25.36 -1.26 14.86
CA TRP A 227 -24.63 -2.01 15.88
C TRP A 227 -23.77 -1.08 16.77
N PRO A 228 -23.42 -1.50 18.00
CA PRO A 228 -22.41 -0.82 18.81
C PRO A 228 -21.06 -0.69 18.11
N SER A 229 -20.31 0.36 18.45
CA SER A 229 -18.98 0.65 17.87
C SER A 229 -17.89 0.96 18.90
N ALA A 230 -18.23 0.99 20.20
CA ALA A 230 -17.33 1.40 21.28
C ALA A 230 -17.16 0.34 22.39
N GLU A 231 -17.84 -0.80 22.25
CA GLU A 231 -17.90 -1.88 23.25
C GLU A 231 -18.12 -3.23 22.52
N ASP A 232 -17.61 -4.31 23.10
CA ASP A 232 -17.78 -5.67 22.56
C ASP A 232 -19.26 -6.08 22.65
N PHE A 233 -19.79 -6.65 21.56
CA PHE A 233 -21.19 -7.04 21.46
C PHE A 233 -21.39 -8.36 20.71
N ALA A 234 -22.47 -9.06 21.06
CA ALA A 234 -22.97 -10.25 20.36
C ALA A 234 -24.22 -9.87 19.55
N PRO A 235 -24.25 -10.01 18.21
CA PRO A 235 -25.42 -9.68 17.41
C PRO A 235 -26.51 -10.75 17.58
N ILE A 236 -27.73 -10.33 17.95
CA ILE A 236 -28.87 -11.24 18.13
C ILE A 236 -29.76 -11.26 16.89
N ALA A 237 -30.23 -10.08 16.45
CA ALA A 237 -31.17 -9.97 15.34
C ALA A 237 -31.12 -8.61 14.63
N THR A 238 -31.56 -8.57 13.37
CA THR A 238 -32.10 -7.34 12.78
C THR A 238 -33.56 -7.51 12.41
N VAL A 239 -34.40 -6.58 12.88
CA VAL A 239 -35.86 -6.64 12.77
C VAL A 239 -36.39 -5.36 12.13
N LEU A 240 -37.10 -5.48 11.00
CA LEU A 240 -37.75 -4.33 10.33
C LEU A 240 -39.20 -4.26 10.80
N VAL A 241 -39.48 -3.30 11.70
CA VAL A 241 -40.74 -3.20 12.43
C VAL A 241 -41.62 -2.13 11.79
N ASN A 242 -42.72 -2.57 11.17
CA ASN A 242 -43.80 -1.76 10.63
C ASN A 242 -44.76 -1.30 11.74
N ALA A 243 -46.01 -0.95 11.42
CA ALA A 243 -46.93 -0.42 12.44
C ALA A 243 -47.28 -1.47 13.51
N VAL A 244 -47.36 -1.07 14.78
CA VAL A 244 -47.62 -1.98 15.93
C VAL A 244 -48.86 -2.87 15.72
N ALA A 245 -49.97 -2.30 15.25
CA ALA A 245 -51.21 -3.06 15.00
C ALA A 245 -51.08 -4.09 13.88
N SER A 246 -50.23 -3.80 12.89
CA SER A 246 -49.92 -4.69 11.77
C SER A 246 -48.95 -5.80 12.21
N VAL A 247 -47.96 -5.49 13.06
CA VAL A 247 -47.10 -6.49 13.71
C VAL A 247 -47.91 -7.48 14.57
N ALA A 248 -48.93 -6.99 15.30
CA ALA A 248 -49.84 -7.85 16.08
C ALA A 248 -50.71 -8.79 15.22
N THR A 249 -50.86 -8.51 13.92
CA THR A 249 -51.73 -9.27 13.01
C THR A 249 -50.92 -10.19 12.10
N ASP A 250 -49.87 -9.66 11.46
CA ASP A 250 -49.12 -10.28 10.36
C ASP A 250 -47.62 -10.48 10.68
N GLY A 251 -47.14 -9.97 11.82
CA GLY A 251 -45.71 -9.95 12.18
C GLY A 251 -44.92 -8.78 11.55
N PRO A 252 -43.62 -8.66 11.85
CA PRO A 252 -42.74 -7.66 11.26
C PRO A 252 -42.38 -8.00 9.81
N TYR A 253 -42.09 -6.98 8.99
CA TYR A 253 -41.65 -7.18 7.59
C TYR A 253 -40.34 -7.97 7.45
N LYS A 254 -39.48 -7.97 8.46
CA LYS A 254 -38.26 -8.78 8.51
C LYS A 254 -37.93 -9.14 9.95
N HIS A 255 -37.56 -10.39 10.17
CA HIS A 255 -36.79 -10.87 11.32
C HIS A 255 -35.63 -11.70 10.78
N HIS A 256 -34.40 -11.26 11.02
CA HIS A 256 -33.18 -11.98 10.66
C HIS A 256 -32.39 -12.25 11.93
N ALA A 257 -32.29 -13.52 12.32
CA ALA A 257 -31.43 -13.96 13.41
C ALA A 257 -29.95 -13.89 12.97
N TRP A 258 -29.12 -13.27 13.80
CA TRP A 258 -27.66 -13.21 13.65
C TRP A 258 -26.92 -14.03 14.72
N THR A 259 -27.64 -14.70 15.61
CA THR A 259 -27.05 -15.52 16.68
C THR A 259 -26.33 -16.73 16.09
N ASP A 260 -25.01 -16.66 16.14
CA ASP A 260 -24.09 -17.74 15.87
C ASP A 260 -23.92 -18.60 17.14
N HIS A 261 -24.08 -19.92 17.02
CA HIS A 261 -23.93 -20.87 18.12
C HIS A 261 -22.71 -21.77 17.91
N VAL A 262 -21.90 -21.99 18.94
CA VAL A 262 -20.68 -22.81 18.85
C VAL A 262 -20.96 -24.21 18.29
N GLN A 263 -22.11 -24.80 18.64
CA GLN A 263 -22.59 -26.08 18.10
C GLN A 263 -24.12 -26.24 18.15
N ASP A 264 -24.69 -26.95 17.18
CA ASP A 264 -26.11 -27.29 17.18
C ASP A 264 -26.46 -28.43 18.15
N SER A 265 -27.74 -28.78 18.26
CA SER A 265 -28.22 -29.89 19.10
C SER A 265 -27.77 -31.30 18.66
N ARG A 266 -27.04 -31.42 17.55
CA ARG A 266 -26.36 -32.64 17.09
C ARG A 266 -24.83 -32.56 17.27
N LEU A 267 -24.34 -31.51 17.95
CA LEU A 267 -22.93 -31.22 18.17
C LEU A 267 -22.17 -30.90 16.86
N VAL A 268 -22.85 -30.32 15.87
CA VAL A 268 -22.22 -29.79 14.65
C VAL A 268 -21.94 -28.31 14.84
N GLY A 269 -20.66 -27.92 14.85
CA GLY A 269 -20.22 -26.53 14.92
C GLY A 269 -20.13 -25.82 13.56
N HIS A 270 -19.88 -24.51 13.60
CA HIS A 270 -19.93 -23.60 12.44
C HIS A 270 -19.21 -24.12 11.19
N LEU A 271 -18.01 -24.71 11.29
CA LEU A 271 -17.29 -25.23 10.12
C LEU A 271 -18.11 -26.29 9.36
N GLY A 272 -18.89 -27.12 10.05
CA GLY A 272 -19.80 -28.09 9.44
C GLY A 272 -20.97 -27.40 8.72
N HIS A 273 -21.51 -26.32 9.27
CA HIS A 273 -22.59 -25.54 8.66
C HIS A 273 -22.11 -24.69 7.47
N ILE A 274 -20.93 -24.08 7.58
CA ILE A 274 -20.26 -23.34 6.49
C ILE A 274 -19.96 -24.29 5.33
N ASN A 275 -19.34 -25.45 5.60
CA ASN A 275 -19.09 -26.48 4.58
C ASN A 275 -20.37 -27.00 3.92
N LYS A 276 -21.49 -27.06 4.66
CA LYS A 276 -22.81 -27.41 4.12
C LYS A 276 -23.41 -26.28 3.28
N LYS A 277 -23.21 -25.02 3.67
CA LYS A 277 -23.69 -23.84 2.92
C LYS A 277 -22.90 -23.66 1.62
N LEU A 278 -21.58 -23.81 1.65
CA LEU A 278 -20.72 -23.77 0.46
C LEU A 278 -21.05 -24.88 -0.53
N ARG A 279 -21.22 -26.13 -0.06
CA ARG A 279 -21.69 -27.25 -0.92
C ARG A 279 -23.15 -27.13 -1.41
N ALA A 280 -23.90 -26.14 -0.95
CA ALA A 280 -25.23 -25.81 -1.47
C ALA A 280 -25.21 -24.64 -2.46
N LEU A 281 -24.02 -24.13 -2.82
CA LEU A 281 -23.78 -23.28 -3.99
C LEU A 281 -23.44 -24.17 -5.20
N GLU A 282 -23.31 -23.56 -6.37
CA GLU A 282 -22.88 -24.20 -7.61
C GLU A 282 -21.39 -24.57 -7.59
N ALA A 283 -20.97 -25.54 -8.41
CA ALA A 283 -19.56 -25.88 -8.53
C ALA A 283 -18.82 -24.84 -9.39
N THR A 284 -17.65 -24.41 -8.96
CA THR A 284 -16.88 -23.33 -9.61
C THR A 284 -15.82 -23.92 -10.53
N TRP A 285 -15.84 -23.56 -11.81
CA TRP A 285 -14.75 -23.92 -12.73
C TRP A 285 -13.44 -23.22 -12.36
N VAL A 286 -12.31 -23.92 -12.46
CA VAL A 286 -10.97 -23.39 -12.13
C VAL A 286 -10.06 -23.32 -13.36
N SER A 287 -9.95 -24.41 -14.13
CA SER A 287 -9.11 -24.47 -15.32
C SER A 287 -9.51 -25.61 -16.27
N GLY A 288 -8.99 -25.61 -17.51
CA GLY A 288 -9.25 -26.68 -18.48
C GLY A 288 -10.72 -26.83 -18.86
N CYS A 289 -11.17 -28.02 -19.28
CA CYS A 289 -12.55 -28.28 -19.72
C CYS A 289 -13.02 -27.39 -20.89
N ALA A 290 -12.11 -26.94 -21.76
CA ALA A 290 -12.48 -26.04 -22.86
C ALA A 290 -13.52 -26.69 -23.79
N PRO A 291 -14.57 -25.97 -24.21
CA PRO A 291 -15.46 -26.46 -25.25
C PRO A 291 -14.72 -26.45 -26.59
N ASN A 292 -14.42 -27.63 -27.11
CA ASN A 292 -13.83 -27.74 -28.45
C ASN A 292 -14.93 -27.61 -29.51
N ALA A 293 -14.56 -27.06 -30.68
CA ALA A 293 -15.43 -27.02 -31.85
C ALA A 293 -15.84 -28.44 -32.29
N LEU A 294 -17.03 -28.57 -32.88
CA LEU A 294 -17.58 -29.86 -33.26
C LEU A 294 -16.76 -30.50 -34.39
N THR A 295 -16.40 -31.77 -34.21
CA THR A 295 -15.82 -32.57 -35.28
C THR A 295 -16.94 -33.04 -36.20
N ILE A 296 -17.16 -32.34 -37.32
CA ILE A 296 -18.23 -32.62 -38.27
C ILE A 296 -17.73 -33.57 -39.38
N SER A 297 -18.34 -34.74 -39.48
CA SER A 297 -18.06 -35.75 -40.50
C SER A 297 -19.36 -36.33 -41.07
N SER A 298 -19.91 -35.65 -42.09
CA SER A 298 -21.20 -35.96 -42.74
C SER A 298 -21.56 -37.47 -42.76
N PRO A 299 -22.66 -37.91 -42.10
CA PRO A 299 -23.73 -37.10 -41.50
C PRO A 299 -23.48 -36.65 -40.04
N ASP A 300 -22.44 -37.16 -39.39
CA ASP A 300 -22.21 -37.04 -37.94
C ASP A 300 -21.57 -35.72 -37.52
N ALA A 301 -21.74 -35.38 -36.24
CA ALA A 301 -20.98 -34.34 -35.56
C ALA A 301 -20.76 -34.73 -34.09
N TYR A 302 -19.52 -34.56 -33.62
CA TYR A 302 -19.05 -35.00 -32.31
C TYR A 302 -18.54 -33.83 -31.48
N LEU A 303 -18.80 -33.89 -30.17
CA LEU A 303 -18.30 -32.97 -29.17
C LEU A 303 -17.15 -33.61 -28.37
N THR A 304 -16.13 -32.81 -28.06
CA THR A 304 -15.08 -33.20 -27.10
C THR A 304 -14.87 -32.08 -26.10
N THR A 305 -14.42 -32.43 -24.89
CA THR A 305 -13.94 -31.45 -23.91
C THR A 305 -12.57 -31.86 -23.41
N ASP A 306 -11.67 -30.89 -23.23
CA ASP A 306 -10.37 -31.12 -22.63
C ASP A 306 -10.49 -31.52 -21.14
N ALA A 307 -9.40 -32.06 -20.56
CA ALA A 307 -9.30 -32.22 -19.12
C ALA A 307 -9.23 -30.86 -18.40
N GLY A 308 -9.56 -30.82 -17.11
CA GLY A 308 -9.53 -29.59 -16.32
C GLY A 308 -9.80 -29.80 -14.83
N VAL A 309 -10.06 -28.71 -14.11
CA VAL A 309 -10.24 -28.70 -12.65
C VAL A 309 -11.50 -27.90 -12.28
N VAL A 310 -12.29 -28.46 -11.37
CA VAL A 310 -13.53 -27.86 -10.86
C VAL A 310 -13.57 -27.96 -9.33
N PHE A 311 -14.01 -26.88 -8.69
CA PHE A 311 -14.03 -26.70 -7.25
C PHE A 311 -15.44 -26.95 -6.68
N GLN A 312 -15.52 -27.84 -5.69
CA GLN A 312 -16.74 -28.05 -4.89
C GLN A 312 -16.56 -27.42 -3.49
N LEU A 313 -15.93 -28.16 -2.57
CA LEU A 313 -15.21 -27.59 -1.41
C LEU A 313 -13.69 -27.69 -1.61
N HIS A 314 -13.25 -28.69 -2.37
CA HIS A 314 -11.87 -28.87 -2.80
C HIS A 314 -11.85 -28.96 -4.33
N GLU A 315 -10.65 -28.84 -4.91
CA GLU A 315 -10.40 -29.02 -6.34
C GLU A 315 -10.48 -30.51 -6.71
N HIS A 316 -11.12 -30.81 -7.84
CA HIS A 316 -11.26 -32.15 -8.40
C HIS A 316 -10.99 -32.14 -9.90
N ASP A 317 -10.29 -33.17 -10.39
CA ASP A 317 -9.90 -33.32 -11.79
C ASP A 317 -11.07 -33.81 -12.66
N MET A 318 -11.46 -33.00 -13.63
CA MET A 318 -12.36 -33.40 -14.72
C MET A 318 -11.53 -34.07 -15.83
N PRO A 319 -11.83 -35.32 -16.22
CA PRO A 319 -11.16 -35.94 -17.36
C PRO A 319 -11.59 -35.27 -18.67
N ALA A 320 -10.77 -35.42 -19.71
CA ALA A 320 -11.23 -35.20 -21.08
C ALA A 320 -12.31 -36.25 -21.42
N ILE A 321 -13.35 -35.84 -22.15
CA ILE A 321 -14.48 -36.71 -22.53
C ILE A 321 -14.78 -36.48 -24.02
N ASP A 322 -14.96 -37.59 -24.75
CA ASP A 322 -15.28 -37.64 -26.17
C ASP A 322 -16.70 -38.24 -26.36
N MET A 323 -17.53 -37.52 -27.11
CA MET A 323 -18.90 -37.95 -27.41
C MET A 323 -18.96 -39.25 -28.22
N ASP A 324 -17.99 -39.54 -29.11
CA ASP A 324 -17.97 -40.80 -29.87
C ASP A 324 -17.66 -41.99 -28.95
N ALA A 325 -16.62 -41.84 -28.10
CA ALA A 325 -16.11 -42.93 -27.26
C ALA A 325 -16.93 -43.17 -25.98
N GLU A 326 -17.25 -42.12 -25.22
CA GLU A 326 -17.95 -42.23 -23.93
C GLU A 326 -19.45 -41.91 -24.04
N GLY A 327 -19.84 -41.04 -24.99
CA GLY A 327 -21.20 -40.53 -25.14
C GLY A 327 -21.61 -39.54 -24.04
N ILE A 328 -22.69 -38.79 -24.30
CA ILE A 328 -23.19 -37.72 -23.42
C ILE A 328 -24.68 -37.86 -23.12
N TYR A 329 -25.16 -37.24 -22.03
CA TYR A 329 -26.54 -37.41 -21.55
C TYR A 329 -27.41 -36.18 -21.79
N VAL A 330 -28.48 -36.34 -22.56
CA VAL A 330 -29.44 -35.26 -22.88
C VAL A 330 -30.54 -35.18 -21.83
N THR A 331 -30.47 -34.23 -20.91
CA THR A 331 -31.34 -34.25 -19.71
C THR A 331 -32.80 -33.91 -19.99
N ASN A 332 -33.06 -33.10 -21.02
CA ASN A 332 -34.36 -32.53 -21.34
C ASN A 332 -34.95 -33.06 -22.67
N GLU A 333 -34.57 -34.26 -23.11
CA GLU A 333 -35.23 -34.92 -24.23
C GLU A 333 -36.69 -35.28 -23.82
N PRO A 334 -37.72 -34.80 -24.55
CA PRO A 334 -39.10 -34.86 -24.08
C PRO A 334 -39.74 -36.26 -24.06
N THR A 335 -39.10 -37.30 -24.60
CA THR A 335 -39.61 -38.68 -24.59
C THR A 335 -38.87 -39.57 -23.59
N THR A 336 -37.56 -39.39 -23.49
CA THR A 336 -36.59 -40.20 -22.75
C THR A 336 -35.58 -39.26 -22.06
N PRO A 337 -35.96 -38.62 -20.94
CA PRO A 337 -35.02 -37.77 -20.18
C PRO A 337 -33.74 -38.53 -19.82
N TYR A 338 -32.60 -37.86 -19.93
CA TYR A 338 -31.26 -38.46 -19.87
C TYR A 338 -30.96 -39.46 -21.00
N LEU A 339 -31.41 -39.18 -22.22
CA LEU A 339 -31.05 -39.95 -23.42
C LEU A 339 -29.52 -39.92 -23.60
N HIS A 340 -28.90 -41.09 -23.63
CA HIS A 340 -27.47 -41.24 -23.90
C HIS A 340 -27.24 -41.31 -25.41
N VAL A 341 -26.36 -40.45 -25.94
CA VAL A 341 -26.11 -40.25 -27.37
C VAL A 341 -24.61 -40.22 -27.67
N HIS A 342 -24.22 -40.65 -28.86
CA HIS A 342 -22.83 -40.71 -29.34
C HIS A 342 -22.55 -39.79 -30.54
N THR A 343 -23.58 -39.30 -31.22
CA THR A 343 -23.47 -38.30 -32.32
C THR A 343 -24.63 -37.31 -32.23
N PHE A 344 -24.44 -36.08 -32.73
CA PHE A 344 -25.55 -35.14 -32.87
C PHE A 344 -26.66 -35.69 -33.82
N ASP A 345 -26.37 -36.63 -34.72
CA ASP A 345 -27.41 -37.22 -35.59
C ASP A 345 -28.42 -38.12 -34.84
N ASP A 346 -28.08 -38.60 -33.63
CA ASP A 346 -29.00 -39.29 -32.72
C ASP A 346 -30.16 -38.37 -32.28
N LEU A 347 -29.96 -37.05 -32.36
CA LEU A 347 -30.93 -36.04 -31.96
C LEU A 347 -31.98 -35.82 -33.05
N THR A 348 -33.23 -36.13 -32.73
CA THR A 348 -34.36 -36.04 -33.67
C THR A 348 -35.28 -34.83 -33.43
N GLN A 349 -35.31 -34.29 -32.21
CA GLN A 349 -36.29 -33.28 -31.79
C GLN A 349 -35.76 -32.31 -30.72
N THR A 350 -36.41 -31.15 -30.59
CA THR A 350 -36.16 -30.11 -29.57
C THR A 350 -36.77 -30.49 -28.23
N ALA A 351 -36.46 -29.76 -27.15
CA ALA A 351 -37.07 -29.94 -25.82
C ALA A 351 -38.61 -29.78 -25.84
N SER A 352 -39.16 -29.08 -26.84
CA SER A 352 -40.61 -28.91 -27.04
C SER A 352 -41.23 -29.94 -27.99
N GLY A 353 -40.47 -30.93 -28.46
CA GLY A 353 -40.91 -31.94 -29.43
C GLY A 353 -40.98 -31.46 -30.89
N GLY A 354 -40.38 -30.33 -31.24
CA GLY A 354 -40.24 -29.88 -32.63
C GLY A 354 -39.14 -30.67 -33.35
N ALA A 355 -39.30 -31.00 -34.63
CA ALA A 355 -38.26 -31.77 -35.36
C ALA A 355 -36.99 -30.94 -35.61
N ILE A 356 -35.82 -31.56 -35.42
CA ILE A 356 -34.51 -31.01 -35.80
C ILE A 356 -34.38 -31.01 -37.34
N ASN A 357 -34.09 -29.86 -37.93
CA ASN A 357 -34.14 -29.63 -39.38
C ASN A 357 -33.16 -28.51 -39.81
N ASN A 358 -33.25 -28.06 -41.07
CA ASN A 358 -32.40 -27.01 -41.68
C ASN A 358 -32.64 -25.60 -41.12
N ARG A 359 -32.37 -25.44 -39.82
CA ARG A 359 -32.55 -24.25 -38.98
C ARG A 359 -31.46 -24.23 -37.90
N TRP A 360 -31.17 -23.03 -37.41
CA TRP A 360 -30.13 -22.80 -36.39
C TRP A 360 -30.67 -23.04 -34.98
N MET A 361 -29.84 -23.58 -34.09
CA MET A 361 -30.26 -24.11 -32.78
C MET A 361 -29.14 -23.96 -31.74
N ASN A 362 -29.53 -23.71 -30.48
CA ASN A 362 -28.61 -23.48 -29.36
C ASN A 362 -28.59 -24.67 -28.39
N PHE A 363 -27.55 -25.48 -28.41
CA PHE A 363 -27.37 -26.59 -27.47
C PHE A 363 -26.46 -26.16 -26.31
N ILE A 364 -26.88 -26.41 -25.06
CA ILE A 364 -26.08 -26.06 -23.88
C ILE A 364 -25.44 -27.31 -23.31
N VAL A 365 -24.13 -27.26 -23.08
CA VAL A 365 -23.32 -28.37 -22.58
C VAL A 365 -22.74 -28.00 -21.22
N TRP A 366 -22.81 -28.94 -20.29
CA TRP A 366 -22.41 -28.77 -18.89
C TRP A 366 -21.85 -30.07 -18.33
N GLY A 367 -20.94 -29.96 -17.37
CA GLY A 367 -20.28 -31.10 -16.75
C GLY A 367 -20.78 -31.37 -15.33
N VAL A 368 -20.59 -32.60 -14.86
CA VAL A 368 -20.69 -32.97 -13.44
C VAL A 368 -19.36 -33.54 -13.01
N ILE A 369 -18.73 -32.87 -12.05
CA ILE A 369 -17.48 -33.32 -11.44
C ILE A 369 -17.77 -34.29 -10.28
N SER A 370 -16.93 -35.32 -10.13
CA SER A 370 -16.98 -36.33 -9.06
C SER A 370 -15.56 -36.58 -8.54
N GLU A 371 -15.43 -37.12 -7.33
CA GLU A 371 -14.12 -37.39 -6.70
C GLU A 371 -13.26 -38.35 -7.53
N ASN A 372 -13.89 -39.37 -8.11
CA ASN A 372 -13.26 -40.29 -9.04
C ASN A 372 -13.54 -39.83 -10.49
N ALA A 373 -12.47 -39.61 -11.27
CA ALA A 373 -12.58 -39.14 -12.65
C ALA A 373 -13.47 -40.03 -13.54
N GLY A 374 -13.51 -41.36 -13.32
CA GLY A 374 -14.39 -42.26 -14.07
C GLY A 374 -15.89 -42.04 -13.83
N ASP A 375 -16.25 -41.39 -12.73
CA ASP A 375 -17.64 -41.09 -12.38
C ASP A 375 -18.10 -39.72 -12.93
N CYS A 376 -17.18 -38.83 -13.32
CA CYS A 376 -17.49 -37.57 -14.01
C CYS A 376 -18.22 -37.78 -15.35
N LYS A 377 -19.13 -36.86 -15.72
CA LYS A 377 -19.98 -36.97 -16.93
C LYS A 377 -20.21 -35.63 -17.60
N LEU A 378 -20.46 -35.66 -18.92
CA LEU A 378 -21.01 -34.53 -19.68
C LEU A 378 -22.52 -34.70 -19.90
N PHE A 379 -23.22 -33.57 -19.84
CA PHE A 379 -24.64 -33.45 -20.08
C PHE A 379 -24.92 -32.37 -21.13
N MET A 380 -26.04 -32.52 -21.83
CA MET A 380 -26.54 -31.58 -22.83
C MET A 380 -28.00 -31.23 -22.54
N ASN A 381 -28.35 -29.97 -22.81
CA ASN A 381 -29.71 -29.47 -22.87
C ASN A 381 -30.04 -29.08 -24.32
N LEU A 382 -31.09 -29.67 -24.86
CA LEU A 382 -31.72 -29.27 -26.12
C LEU A 382 -32.37 -27.87 -25.97
N PRO A 383 -32.39 -27.06 -27.04
CA PRO A 383 -33.17 -25.83 -27.05
C PRO A 383 -34.67 -26.12 -27.08
N SER A 384 -35.48 -25.11 -26.76
CA SER A 384 -36.95 -25.16 -26.87
C SER A 384 -37.45 -25.02 -28.32
N SER A 385 -36.70 -24.33 -29.18
CA SER A 385 -37.11 -23.93 -30.55
C SER A 385 -35.90 -23.86 -31.52
N SER A 386 -36.07 -23.23 -32.69
CA SER A 386 -35.02 -23.04 -33.71
C SER A 386 -35.19 -21.76 -34.55
N TYR A 387 -34.08 -21.18 -34.99
CA TYR A 387 -33.98 -19.91 -35.69
C TYR A 387 -33.88 -20.04 -37.22
N SER A 388 -34.34 -19.01 -37.92
CA SER A 388 -34.25 -18.95 -39.39
C SER A 388 -32.88 -18.48 -39.90
N THR A 389 -32.08 -17.83 -39.04
CA THR A 389 -30.80 -17.21 -39.35
C THR A 389 -29.81 -17.46 -38.23
N GLU A 390 -28.52 -17.46 -38.57
CA GLU A 390 -27.39 -17.68 -37.66
C GLU A 390 -27.31 -16.58 -36.60
N ALA A 391 -27.34 -15.31 -37.02
CA ALA A 391 -27.32 -14.15 -36.12
C ALA A 391 -28.41 -14.19 -35.04
N ALA A 392 -29.64 -14.59 -35.39
CA ALA A 392 -30.72 -14.70 -34.40
C ALA A 392 -30.51 -15.84 -33.38
N ALA A 393 -29.73 -16.87 -33.74
CA ALA A 393 -29.31 -17.93 -32.84
C ALA A 393 -28.15 -17.49 -31.94
N LEU A 394 -27.16 -16.78 -32.48
CA LEU A 394 -26.07 -16.14 -31.71
C LEU A 394 -26.63 -15.15 -30.67
N ASP A 395 -27.57 -14.30 -31.07
CA ASP A 395 -28.31 -13.38 -30.18
C ASP A 395 -29.28 -14.11 -29.22
N ASP A 396 -29.59 -15.40 -29.47
CA ASP A 396 -30.63 -16.18 -28.80
C ASP A 396 -31.98 -15.42 -28.72
N SER A 397 -32.37 -14.73 -29.81
CA SER A 397 -33.40 -13.66 -29.79
C SER A 397 -34.76 -14.06 -29.20
N ASP A 398 -35.11 -15.33 -29.35
CA ASP A 398 -36.37 -15.94 -28.94
C ASP A 398 -36.25 -16.66 -27.58
N ASN A 399 -35.08 -16.55 -26.91
CA ASN A 399 -34.68 -17.24 -25.68
C ASN A 399 -34.89 -18.76 -25.75
N SER A 400 -34.29 -19.41 -26.74
CA SER A 400 -34.50 -20.84 -26.97
C SER A 400 -33.47 -21.74 -26.28
N ALA A 401 -32.29 -21.20 -25.96
CA ALA A 401 -31.27 -21.89 -25.19
C ALA A 401 -31.75 -22.21 -23.77
N ASN A 402 -31.28 -23.34 -23.22
CA ASN A 402 -31.67 -23.79 -21.88
C ASN A 402 -30.46 -24.05 -20.98
N TYR A 403 -30.13 -23.05 -20.16
CA TYR A 403 -29.00 -23.07 -19.21
C TYR A 403 -29.31 -23.79 -17.88
N THR A 404 -30.50 -24.37 -17.73
CA THR A 404 -30.95 -24.97 -16.46
C THR A 404 -30.18 -26.25 -16.15
N ILE A 405 -29.42 -26.27 -15.05
CA ILE A 405 -28.90 -27.49 -14.43
C ILE A 405 -29.93 -27.97 -13.39
N PRO A 406 -30.35 -29.25 -13.38
CA PRO A 406 -31.28 -29.76 -12.37
C PRO A 406 -30.70 -29.66 -10.95
N ALA A 407 -31.53 -29.28 -9.97
CA ALA A 407 -31.10 -29.06 -8.57
C ALA A 407 -30.51 -30.31 -7.86
N ALA A 408 -30.61 -31.50 -8.45
CA ALA A 408 -29.92 -32.70 -7.98
C ALA A 408 -28.38 -32.63 -8.17
N TYR A 409 -27.90 -31.71 -9.02
CA TYR A 409 -26.49 -31.48 -9.32
C TYR A 409 -25.94 -30.18 -8.70
N THR A 410 -26.69 -29.50 -7.81
CA THR A 410 -26.15 -28.37 -7.04
C THR A 410 -24.94 -28.84 -6.23
N GLY A 411 -23.87 -28.04 -6.23
CA GLY A 411 -22.57 -28.39 -5.64
C GLY A 411 -21.67 -29.28 -6.51
N THR A 412 -22.12 -29.77 -7.68
CA THR A 412 -21.34 -30.68 -8.54
C THR A 412 -21.40 -30.36 -10.04
N GLY A 413 -22.46 -29.70 -10.51
CA GLY A 413 -22.66 -29.30 -11.90
C GLY A 413 -22.10 -27.90 -12.21
N PHE A 414 -21.53 -27.74 -13.42
CA PHE A 414 -20.97 -26.48 -13.93
C PHE A 414 -21.19 -26.34 -15.45
N LEU A 415 -21.39 -25.12 -15.94
CA LEU A 415 -21.55 -24.87 -17.38
C LEU A 415 -20.21 -24.98 -18.13
N ILE A 416 -20.26 -25.43 -19.39
CA ILE A 416 -19.08 -25.57 -20.27
C ILE A 416 -19.22 -24.72 -21.54
N GLY A 417 -20.31 -24.86 -22.31
CA GLY A 417 -20.42 -24.16 -23.59
C GLY A 417 -21.81 -24.17 -24.21
N ARG A 418 -22.08 -23.15 -25.03
CA ARG A 418 -23.24 -23.01 -25.91
C ARG A 418 -22.80 -23.24 -27.35
N TYR A 419 -23.31 -24.31 -27.95
CA TYR A 419 -23.04 -24.69 -29.34
C TYR A 419 -24.16 -24.18 -30.25
N VAL A 420 -23.81 -23.34 -31.22
CA VAL A 420 -24.74 -22.70 -32.16
C VAL A 420 -24.64 -23.40 -33.51
N VAL A 421 -25.60 -24.29 -33.78
CA VAL A 421 -25.49 -25.30 -34.85
C VAL A 421 -26.73 -25.30 -35.73
N GLN A 422 -26.54 -25.39 -37.06
CA GLN A 422 -27.59 -25.66 -38.03
C GLN A 422 -27.73 -27.17 -38.26
N GLY A 423 -28.94 -27.70 -38.05
CA GLY A 423 -29.24 -29.10 -38.34
C GLY A 423 -29.35 -29.39 -39.84
N LYS A 424 -28.80 -30.52 -40.30
CA LYS A 424 -29.20 -31.21 -41.54
C LYS A 424 -29.33 -30.32 -42.80
N ASN A 425 -28.43 -29.37 -42.99
CA ASN A 425 -28.31 -28.63 -44.25
C ASN A 425 -27.73 -29.56 -45.33
N SER A 426 -28.55 -29.95 -46.31
CA SER A 426 -28.20 -30.97 -47.31
C SER A 426 -27.67 -32.30 -46.73
N GLY A 427 -28.10 -32.65 -45.50
CA GLY A 427 -27.68 -33.87 -44.81
C GLY A 427 -26.37 -33.77 -44.02
N THR A 428 -25.84 -32.57 -43.79
CA THR A 428 -24.66 -32.34 -42.93
C THR A 428 -24.96 -31.27 -41.88
N TRP A 429 -24.33 -31.35 -40.72
CA TRP A 429 -24.36 -30.29 -39.70
C TRP A 429 -23.46 -29.11 -40.10
N VAL A 430 -23.78 -27.92 -39.61
CA VAL A 430 -22.94 -26.73 -39.75
C VAL A 430 -22.87 -26.03 -38.40
N GLU A 431 -21.68 -25.83 -37.87
CA GLU A 431 -21.45 -24.98 -36.69
C GLU A 431 -21.18 -23.53 -37.13
N SER A 432 -21.61 -22.56 -36.31
CA SER A 432 -21.32 -21.14 -36.54
C SER A 432 -19.83 -20.84 -36.37
N SER A 433 -19.29 -19.84 -37.08
CA SER A 433 -17.89 -19.40 -36.86
C SER A 433 -17.63 -18.88 -35.46
N ASP A 434 -18.68 -18.41 -34.79
CA ASP A 434 -18.62 -17.79 -33.46
C ASP A 434 -19.05 -18.79 -32.36
N SER A 435 -18.97 -20.10 -32.66
CA SER A 435 -19.30 -21.23 -31.78
C SER A 435 -18.08 -22.16 -31.64
N PRO A 436 -17.87 -22.80 -30.47
CA PRO A 436 -18.70 -22.75 -29.27
C PRO A 436 -18.48 -21.49 -28.42
N ILE A 437 -19.56 -21.04 -27.80
CA ILE A 437 -19.58 -19.94 -26.85
C ILE A 437 -19.40 -20.53 -25.45
N ASP A 438 -18.16 -20.55 -24.97
CA ASP A 438 -17.73 -20.86 -23.60
C ASP A 438 -18.62 -20.22 -22.53
N LEU A 439 -19.06 -21.05 -21.58
CA LEU A 439 -19.90 -20.68 -20.44
C LEU A 439 -19.20 -20.94 -19.10
N ARG A 440 -17.93 -21.34 -19.09
CA ARG A 440 -17.18 -21.71 -17.89
C ARG A 440 -17.09 -20.52 -16.92
N GLY A 441 -17.20 -20.81 -15.63
CA GLY A 441 -17.21 -19.80 -14.57
C GLY A 441 -18.53 -19.01 -14.44
N LEU A 442 -19.50 -19.19 -15.35
CA LEU A 442 -20.83 -18.59 -15.22
C LEU A 442 -21.78 -19.50 -14.44
N LEU A 443 -22.64 -18.89 -13.63
CA LEU A 443 -23.68 -19.61 -12.89
C LEU A 443 -24.84 -20.00 -13.84
N PRO A 444 -25.48 -21.18 -13.65
CA PRO A 444 -26.70 -21.56 -14.35
C PRO A 444 -27.83 -20.56 -14.09
N ALA A 445 -28.04 -19.64 -15.04
CA ALA A 445 -29.05 -18.59 -14.90
C ALA A 445 -30.46 -19.17 -14.86
N VAL A 446 -31.20 -18.85 -13.79
CA VAL A 446 -32.66 -18.96 -13.78
C VAL A 446 -33.26 -17.69 -14.39
N SER A 447 -34.05 -17.88 -15.46
CA SER A 447 -34.83 -16.89 -16.22
C SER A 447 -34.13 -16.29 -17.46
N PRO A 448 -34.88 -15.94 -18.53
CA PRO A 448 -34.31 -15.78 -19.87
C PRO A 448 -33.91 -14.34 -20.22
N GLY A 449 -32.83 -14.22 -20.99
CA GLY A 449 -32.46 -13.02 -21.73
C GLY A 449 -31.35 -12.18 -21.10
N VAL A 450 -30.45 -11.73 -21.97
CA VAL A 450 -29.35 -10.76 -21.75
C VAL A 450 -28.17 -11.30 -20.93
N GLY A 451 -27.12 -11.70 -21.63
CA GLY A 451 -25.84 -12.13 -21.04
C GLY A 451 -25.09 -13.07 -21.97
N THR A 452 -24.63 -12.57 -23.12
CA THR A 452 -23.69 -13.31 -23.98
C THR A 452 -22.45 -13.64 -23.16
N ALA A 453 -22.09 -14.91 -23.06
CA ALA A 453 -20.80 -15.27 -22.51
C ALA A 453 -19.71 -14.89 -23.51
N ILE A 454 -18.63 -14.29 -23.01
CA ILE A 454 -17.65 -13.57 -23.84
C ILE A 454 -16.42 -14.44 -24.01
N THR A 455 -16.21 -14.91 -25.22
CA THR A 455 -15.21 -15.94 -25.56
C THR A 455 -14.00 -15.40 -26.33
N ASP A 456 -14.18 -14.27 -26.99
CA ASP A 456 -13.16 -13.57 -27.77
C ASP A 456 -13.39 -12.06 -27.66
N HIS A 457 -12.34 -11.26 -27.83
CA HIS A 457 -12.45 -9.81 -27.94
C HIS A 457 -13.39 -9.36 -29.08
N ALA A 458 -13.56 -10.15 -30.15
CA ALA A 458 -14.56 -9.87 -31.17
C ALA A 458 -16.01 -9.91 -30.64
N SER A 459 -16.28 -10.71 -29.60
CA SER A 459 -17.60 -10.80 -28.95
C SER A 459 -17.90 -9.63 -27.99
N LEU A 460 -16.93 -8.73 -27.74
CA LEU A 460 -17.12 -7.45 -27.05
C LEU A 460 -17.74 -6.33 -27.93
N SER A 461 -18.22 -6.66 -29.14
CA SER A 461 -18.65 -5.68 -30.16
C SER A 461 -19.83 -4.77 -29.81
N GLY A 462 -20.42 -4.91 -28.61
CA GLY A 462 -21.45 -4.02 -28.04
C GLY A 462 -21.03 -3.26 -26.78
N LEU A 463 -19.77 -3.37 -26.35
CA LEU A 463 -19.24 -2.70 -25.16
C LEU A 463 -18.31 -1.56 -25.59
N THR A 464 -18.71 -0.31 -25.30
CA THR A 464 -17.80 0.84 -25.38
C THR A 464 -16.77 0.78 -24.27
N THR A 465 -15.71 1.58 -24.39
CA THR A 465 -14.50 1.57 -23.55
C THR A 465 -14.76 1.61 -22.03
N ASP A 466 -15.90 2.12 -21.58
CA ASP A 466 -16.23 2.26 -20.15
C ASP A 466 -16.76 0.98 -19.47
N ASN A 467 -17.20 -0.04 -20.21
CA ASN A 467 -17.98 -1.15 -19.64
C ASN A 467 -17.15 -2.35 -19.13
N HIS A 468 -15.81 -2.31 -19.22
CA HIS A 468 -14.94 -3.19 -18.43
C HIS A 468 -14.07 -2.31 -17.52
N HIS A 469 -14.38 -2.30 -16.22
CA HIS A 469 -13.83 -1.38 -15.23
C HIS A 469 -12.28 -1.31 -15.20
N ALA A 470 -11.81 -0.20 -14.63
CA ALA A 470 -10.46 0.29 -14.33
C ALA A 470 -9.40 -0.68 -13.71
N GLN A 471 -9.52 -2.00 -13.82
CA GLN A 471 -8.62 -2.98 -13.20
C GLN A 471 -8.38 -4.24 -14.04
N VAL A 472 -7.78 -4.12 -15.25
CA VAL A 472 -6.57 -4.89 -15.66
C VAL A 472 -5.84 -4.12 -16.77
N HIS A 473 -5.06 -3.11 -16.40
CA HIS A 473 -3.79 -2.75 -17.07
C HIS A 473 -2.95 -1.84 -16.15
N ALA A 474 -2.73 -2.32 -14.91
CA ALA A 474 -1.80 -1.74 -13.95
C ALA A 474 -0.72 -2.75 -13.49
N ILE A 475 -0.52 -3.81 -14.29
CA ILE A 475 0.65 -4.70 -14.32
C ILE A 475 0.80 -5.04 -15.82
N ASP A 476 1.88 -4.76 -16.54
CA ASP A 476 3.19 -4.22 -16.16
C ASP A 476 3.60 -3.10 -17.15
N GLY A 477 4.18 -2.02 -16.64
CA GLY A 477 4.79 -0.95 -17.45
C GLY A 477 6.22 -1.29 -17.90
N GLY A 478 6.48 -2.55 -18.27
CA GLY A 478 7.82 -3.12 -18.33
C GLY A 478 8.13 -4.02 -19.53
N ASP A 479 7.15 -4.55 -20.27
CA ASP A 479 7.41 -5.15 -21.59
C ASP A 479 6.36 -4.87 -22.68
N HIS A 480 6.43 -3.66 -23.21
CA HIS A 480 6.47 -3.50 -24.66
C HIS A 480 7.81 -2.87 -25.06
N THR A 481 8.90 -3.60 -24.78
CA THR A 481 10.22 -3.32 -25.37
C THR A 481 10.34 -3.81 -26.81
N GLY A 482 9.23 -4.33 -27.36
CA GLY A 482 8.95 -4.45 -28.79
C GLY A 482 9.04 -3.10 -29.48
N THR A 483 10.28 -2.67 -29.74
CA THR A 483 10.62 -1.59 -30.64
C THR A 483 10.13 -2.01 -32.03
N LEU A 484 8.93 -1.54 -32.41
CA LEU A 484 8.47 -1.65 -33.78
C LEU A 484 9.49 -0.90 -34.65
N ASP A 485 10.24 -1.65 -35.44
CA ASP A 485 11.24 -1.07 -36.32
C ASP A 485 10.54 -0.18 -37.35
N HIS A 486 11.20 0.90 -37.77
CA HIS A 486 10.58 1.97 -38.57
C HIS A 486 10.05 1.47 -39.94
N SER A 487 10.43 0.26 -40.35
CA SER A 487 9.92 -0.46 -41.52
C SER A 487 8.49 -1.00 -41.38
N GLU A 488 7.95 -1.17 -40.18
CA GLU A 488 6.61 -1.75 -39.98
C GLU A 488 5.49 -0.68 -39.98
N ILE A 489 5.85 0.61 -39.92
CA ILE A 489 4.93 1.75 -40.04
C ILE A 489 4.61 2.02 -41.53
N ALA A 490 4.01 1.04 -42.20
CA ALA A 490 3.81 1.06 -43.66
C ALA A 490 2.70 2.01 -44.15
N ASN A 491 1.88 2.59 -43.26
CA ASN A 491 0.65 3.32 -43.62
C ASN A 491 0.47 4.70 -42.95
N VAL A 492 1.42 5.21 -42.17
CA VAL A 492 1.34 6.59 -41.65
C VAL A 492 1.91 7.54 -42.70
N GLY A 493 1.03 8.23 -43.41
CA GLY A 493 1.42 9.27 -44.37
C GLY A 493 2.02 10.48 -43.65
N ALA A 494 2.83 11.27 -44.36
CA ALA A 494 3.54 12.45 -43.82
C ALA A 494 2.63 13.64 -43.43
N SER A 495 1.36 13.39 -43.11
CA SER A 495 0.34 14.40 -42.79
C SER A 495 -0.18 14.31 -41.34
N ASP A 496 0.12 13.25 -40.61
CA ASP A 496 -0.43 13.01 -39.26
C ASP A 496 0.38 13.69 -38.13
N HIS A 497 1.36 14.54 -38.45
CA HIS A 497 2.04 15.38 -37.46
C HIS A 497 2.08 16.87 -37.89
N HIS A 498 1.14 17.64 -37.34
CA HIS A 498 0.98 19.10 -37.39
C HIS A 498 0.33 19.72 -38.65
N ALA A 499 -1.00 19.87 -38.59
CA ALA A 499 -1.70 20.97 -39.25
C ALA A 499 -1.49 22.30 -38.49
N LYS A 500 -0.30 22.89 -38.56
CA LYS A 500 -0.06 24.29 -38.16
C LYS A 500 0.97 24.96 -39.08
N TYR A 501 0.45 25.85 -39.93
CA TYR A 501 1.14 26.64 -40.96
C TYR A 501 1.65 25.82 -42.16
N THR A 502 1.23 26.25 -43.35
CA THR A 502 1.82 25.79 -44.61
C THR A 502 3.21 26.40 -44.80
N ASP A 503 4.09 25.76 -45.60
CA ASP A 503 5.45 26.27 -45.86
C ASP A 503 5.45 27.73 -46.34
N ALA A 504 4.43 28.15 -47.12
CA ALA A 504 4.27 29.52 -47.57
C ALA A 504 3.94 30.52 -46.45
N GLU A 505 3.22 30.10 -45.41
CA GLU A 505 2.94 30.90 -44.22
C GLU A 505 4.16 30.97 -43.29
N VAL A 506 4.90 29.86 -43.14
CA VAL A 506 6.16 29.82 -42.41
C VAL A 506 7.19 30.72 -43.09
N ASP A 507 7.36 30.62 -44.41
CA ASP A 507 8.26 31.49 -45.18
C ASP A 507 7.87 32.97 -45.07
N ALA A 508 6.58 33.31 -45.04
CA ALA A 508 6.13 34.69 -44.82
C ALA A 508 6.47 35.21 -43.41
N ILE A 509 6.34 34.37 -42.38
CA ILE A 509 6.70 34.69 -41.00
C ILE A 509 8.23 34.82 -40.84
N VAL A 510 8.99 33.92 -41.46
CA VAL A 510 10.46 33.93 -41.48
C VAL A 510 10.96 35.16 -42.24
N ALA A 511 10.45 35.46 -43.42
CA ALA A 511 10.82 36.67 -44.17
C ALA A 511 10.54 37.96 -43.38
N THR A 512 9.43 38.00 -42.63
CA THR A 512 9.11 39.13 -41.75
C THR A 512 10.10 39.25 -40.59
N HIS A 513 10.45 38.14 -39.92
CA HIS A 513 11.47 38.12 -38.87
C HIS A 513 12.87 38.50 -39.40
N THR A 514 13.27 37.98 -40.56
CA THR A 514 14.58 38.29 -41.16
C THR A 514 14.67 39.75 -41.59
N ALA A 515 13.58 40.35 -42.09
CA ALA A 515 13.53 41.79 -42.40
C ALA A 515 13.66 42.66 -41.13
N ILE A 516 13.04 42.26 -40.02
CA ILE A 516 13.15 42.97 -38.72
C ILE A 516 14.57 42.84 -38.16
N ALA A 517 15.17 41.65 -38.21
CA ALA A 517 16.56 41.43 -37.78
C ALA A 517 17.55 42.24 -38.63
N ALA A 518 17.41 42.24 -39.96
CA ALA A 518 18.24 43.05 -40.85
C ALA A 518 18.11 44.55 -40.57
N ALA A 519 16.90 45.04 -40.25
CA ALA A 519 16.68 46.43 -39.86
C ALA A 519 17.32 46.81 -38.51
N HIS A 520 17.47 45.86 -37.58
CA HIS A 520 18.14 46.07 -36.30
C HIS A 520 19.68 46.00 -36.39
N HIS A 521 20.23 45.13 -37.24
CA HIS A 521 21.68 45.03 -37.45
C HIS A 521 22.25 46.13 -38.36
N ALA A 522 21.41 46.83 -39.14
CA ALA A 522 21.81 47.94 -40.00
C ALA A 522 21.95 49.31 -39.28
N LYS A 523 21.78 49.37 -37.95
CA LYS A 523 21.72 50.65 -37.21
C LYS A 523 22.92 50.95 -36.31
N TYR A 524 23.81 49.97 -36.10
CA TYR A 524 25.12 50.14 -35.50
C TYR A 524 26.05 49.09 -36.09
N LEU A 525 26.86 49.45 -37.09
CA LEU A 525 28.04 48.67 -37.43
C LEU A 525 29.11 48.91 -36.35
N ASP A 526 29.93 47.91 -36.01
CA ASP A 526 30.97 48.06 -34.97
C ASP A 526 31.92 49.25 -35.25
N SER A 527 32.12 49.61 -36.52
CA SER A 527 32.87 50.81 -36.93
C SER A 527 32.28 52.14 -36.44
N GLU A 528 30.96 52.21 -36.24
CA GLU A 528 30.27 53.39 -35.73
C GLU A 528 30.36 53.46 -34.20
N ALA A 529 30.29 52.31 -33.52
CA ALA A 529 30.54 52.20 -32.08
C ALA A 529 32.01 52.53 -31.72
N VAL A 530 32.97 52.06 -32.54
CA VAL A 530 34.39 52.43 -32.41
C VAL A 530 34.62 53.92 -32.68
N SER A 531 33.88 54.54 -33.61
CA SER A 531 33.94 55.99 -33.83
C SER A 531 33.34 56.78 -32.65
N ALA A 532 32.31 56.25 -31.99
CA ALA A 532 31.68 56.87 -30.81
C ALA A 532 32.56 56.82 -29.54
N MET A 533 33.58 55.95 -29.49
CA MET A 533 34.59 55.98 -28.41
C MET A 533 35.64 57.10 -28.55
N GLY A 534 35.72 57.73 -29.73
CA GLY A 534 36.57 58.89 -29.99
C GLY A 534 38.07 58.58 -30.05
N VAL A 535 38.82 59.52 -30.63
CA VAL A 535 40.29 59.53 -30.53
C VAL A 535 40.68 60.25 -29.24
N LYS A 536 41.82 59.86 -28.63
CA LYS A 536 42.35 60.44 -27.38
C LYS A 536 42.58 61.96 -27.51
N GLY A 537 41.55 62.75 -27.21
CA GLY A 537 41.54 64.22 -27.36
C GLY A 537 40.25 64.91 -26.87
N ASP A 538 39.08 64.31 -27.05
CA ASP A 538 37.78 65.01 -26.88
C ASP A 538 37.14 64.85 -25.48
N ALA A 539 37.92 65.14 -24.41
CA ALA A 539 37.42 65.41 -23.06
C ALA A 539 36.37 64.42 -22.47
N ASN A 540 36.65 63.11 -22.53
CA ASN A 540 35.84 62.09 -21.84
C ASN A 540 36.41 61.77 -20.45
N ASP A 541 35.69 62.16 -19.40
CA ASP A 541 36.08 62.02 -17.98
C ASP A 541 36.21 60.56 -17.48
N LEU A 542 35.83 59.56 -18.28
CA LEU A 542 35.96 58.14 -17.95
C LEU A 542 37.25 57.48 -18.48
N ASN A 543 38.08 58.20 -19.25
CA ASN A 543 39.38 57.71 -19.71
C ASN A 543 40.49 58.16 -18.74
N HIS A 544 41.26 57.22 -18.19
CA HIS A 544 42.26 57.52 -17.17
C HIS A 544 43.62 56.85 -17.45
N ASP A 545 44.66 57.67 -17.65
CA ASP A 545 46.06 57.24 -17.79
C ASP A 545 46.70 57.12 -16.39
N ARG A 546 46.40 56.06 -15.60
CA ARG A 546 46.91 56.01 -14.20
C ARG A 546 48.38 55.64 -14.04
N TYR A 547 49.03 55.07 -15.06
CA TYR A 547 50.44 54.73 -15.03
C TYR A 547 51.06 54.95 -16.40
N THR A 548 52.18 55.68 -16.43
CA THR A 548 53.07 55.76 -17.58
C THR A 548 54.20 54.73 -17.44
N ASP A 549 54.73 54.22 -18.55
CA ASP A 549 55.75 53.16 -18.53
C ASP A 549 56.99 53.51 -17.68
N GLY A 550 57.34 54.80 -17.60
CA GLY A 550 58.44 55.30 -16.76
C GLY A 550 58.20 55.19 -15.25
N GLU A 551 56.95 55.09 -14.79
CA GLU A 551 56.60 54.87 -13.39
C GLU A 551 56.66 53.38 -13.02
N VAL A 552 56.44 52.48 -13.99
CA VAL A 552 56.61 51.03 -13.82
C VAL A 552 58.10 50.66 -13.80
N ASP A 553 58.91 51.23 -14.69
CA ASP A 553 60.37 51.00 -14.72
C ASP A 553 61.06 51.44 -13.41
N GLY A 554 60.58 52.49 -12.75
CA GLY A 554 61.09 52.92 -11.43
C GLY A 554 60.84 51.90 -10.31
N ILE A 555 59.70 51.20 -10.35
CA ILE A 555 59.36 50.16 -9.37
C ILE A 555 60.19 48.89 -9.63
N VAL A 556 60.37 48.50 -10.90
CA VAL A 556 61.23 47.36 -11.29
C VAL A 556 62.70 47.60 -10.94
N ALA A 557 63.22 48.81 -11.16
CA ALA A 557 64.59 49.18 -10.78
C ALA A 557 64.83 49.14 -9.27
N THR A 558 63.80 49.41 -8.46
CA THR A 558 63.90 49.36 -6.99
C THR A 558 63.92 47.91 -6.49
N HIS A 559 63.22 46.99 -7.16
CA HIS A 559 63.18 45.57 -6.80
C HIS A 559 64.44 44.79 -7.23
N THR A 560 65.20 45.28 -8.21
CA THR A 560 66.46 44.68 -8.68
C THR A 560 67.72 45.17 -7.93
N ALA A 561 67.57 46.08 -6.96
CA ALA A 561 68.69 46.75 -6.27
C ALA A 561 69.00 46.23 -4.84
N LEU A 562 68.32 45.18 -4.35
CA LEU A 562 68.61 44.55 -3.06
C LEU A 562 69.58 43.35 -3.25
N PRO A 563 70.83 43.40 -2.76
CA PRO A 563 71.82 42.37 -3.07
C PRO A 563 71.62 41.04 -2.32
N ASN A 564 71.89 39.95 -3.05
CA ASN A 564 71.97 38.59 -2.52
C ASN A 564 72.94 38.44 -1.32
N ALA A 565 72.38 38.17 -0.15
CA ALA A 565 73.02 37.34 0.87
C ALA A 565 72.48 35.90 0.74
N HIS A 566 72.90 35.21 -0.31
CA HIS A 566 72.51 33.82 -0.58
C HIS A 566 73.03 32.85 0.49
N HIS A 567 72.16 31.91 0.90
CA HIS A 567 72.49 30.54 1.33
C HIS A 567 73.73 30.35 2.23
N ALA A 568 73.50 30.30 3.54
CA ALA A 568 74.32 29.52 4.46
C ALA A 568 73.45 28.92 5.59
N GLU A 569 73.79 27.69 5.98
CA GLU A 569 73.49 27.09 7.29
C GLU A 569 72.03 26.81 7.66
N ALA A 570 71.48 25.78 7.01
CA ALA A 570 70.78 24.77 7.79
C ALA A 570 71.83 23.96 8.59
N HIS A 571 71.89 24.09 9.93
CA HIS A 571 72.33 23.04 10.87
C HIS A 571 72.17 23.51 12.35
N ALA A 572 72.23 22.54 13.27
CA ALA A 572 72.40 22.68 14.73
C ALA A 572 71.16 23.04 15.60
N LEU A 573 70.26 22.06 15.76
CA LEU A 573 69.85 21.72 17.14
C LEU A 573 71.10 21.22 17.90
N ALA A 574 71.60 21.95 18.90
CA ALA A 574 72.31 21.39 20.06
C ALA A 574 72.76 22.46 21.09
N SER A 575 72.06 22.54 22.23
CA SER A 575 72.69 22.83 23.53
C SER A 575 71.81 22.35 24.70
N HIS A 576 71.89 21.05 24.98
CA HIS A 576 71.45 20.49 26.26
C HIS A 576 72.35 21.01 27.40
N SER A 577 71.75 21.44 28.52
CA SER A 577 72.28 21.41 29.91
C SER A 577 71.18 21.91 30.85
N ALA A 578 70.39 21.06 31.52
CA ALA A 578 70.68 20.33 32.76
C ALA A 578 70.39 21.11 34.07
N MET A 579 69.82 20.40 35.07
CA MET A 579 69.73 20.75 36.51
C MET A 579 68.62 21.79 36.90
N VAL A 580 67.71 21.63 37.89
CA VAL A 580 67.25 20.45 38.69
C VAL A 580 65.91 20.74 39.47
N LEU A 581 65.55 19.88 40.45
CA LEU A 581 64.53 19.94 41.55
C LEU A 581 64.28 21.32 42.24
N ASP A 582 63.29 21.57 43.13
CA ASP A 582 62.02 20.95 43.61
C ASP A 582 61.43 21.83 44.76
N THR A 583 60.25 21.50 45.27
CA THR A 583 59.66 21.83 46.60
C THR A 583 58.89 23.15 46.84
N HIS A 584 57.62 22.94 47.25
CA HIS A 584 56.88 23.57 48.36
C HIS A 584 56.61 25.08 48.44
N LEU A 585 55.36 25.44 48.08
CA LEU A 585 54.30 25.80 49.05
C LEU A 585 54.68 26.56 50.34
N THR A 586 54.40 27.87 50.38
CA THR A 586 53.94 28.61 51.58
C THR A 586 53.07 29.80 51.15
N ALA A 587 52.13 30.21 52.02
CA ALA A 587 51.21 31.32 51.77
C ALA A 587 51.72 32.66 52.36
N ASP A 588 51.25 33.78 51.77
CA ASP A 588 51.17 35.10 52.43
C ASP A 588 49.91 35.78 51.85
N THR A 589 48.86 36.13 52.60
CA THR A 589 48.66 37.22 53.58
C THR A 589 48.87 38.66 53.07
N ASP A 590 47.85 39.48 53.39
CA ASP A 590 47.71 40.94 53.46
C ASP A 590 48.15 41.94 52.34
N GLY A 591 47.41 43.07 52.32
CA GLY A 591 47.97 44.40 52.04
C GLY A 591 48.05 44.88 50.58
N ALA A 592 47.06 45.65 50.12
CA ALA A 592 47.16 46.40 48.86
C ALA A 592 48.08 47.65 48.98
N TYR A 593 48.97 47.91 48.00
CA TYR A 593 48.79 49.00 47.01
C TYR A 593 49.92 49.11 45.94
N ASP A 594 49.47 49.33 44.70
CA ASP A 594 50.08 50.06 43.56
C ASP A 594 51.21 49.58 42.62
N ALA A 595 50.95 49.92 41.35
CA ALA A 595 51.83 50.31 40.23
C ALA A 595 52.94 49.38 39.67
N GLY A 596 52.67 48.87 38.46
CA GLY A 596 53.48 49.32 37.30
C GLY A 596 54.20 48.29 36.43
N GLU A 597 53.46 47.56 35.60
CA GLU A 597 53.91 46.99 34.30
C GLU A 597 55.21 46.15 34.26
N ALA A 598 55.15 44.91 34.76
CA ALA A 598 55.93 43.82 34.21
C ALA A 598 55.25 42.45 34.39
N ASN A 599 54.80 41.87 33.27
CA ASN A 599 55.11 40.52 32.79
C ASN A 599 54.98 39.29 33.73
N THR A 600 54.52 38.16 33.16
CA THR A 600 54.67 36.77 33.68
C THR A 600 53.84 36.38 34.93
N ARG A 601 53.37 35.12 35.13
CA ARG A 601 53.48 33.85 34.38
C ARG A 601 52.49 32.79 34.93
N LEU A 602 52.24 31.77 34.09
CA LEU A 602 52.11 30.33 34.46
C LEU A 602 50.88 29.76 35.20
N ARG A 603 50.40 28.67 34.56
CA ARG A 603 50.20 27.30 35.11
C ARG A 603 48.80 26.90 35.60
N LYS A 604 48.21 25.99 34.79
CA LYS A 604 47.25 24.91 35.13
C LYS A 604 46.11 25.25 36.09
N ILE A 605 44.89 25.32 35.53
CA ILE A 605 43.76 24.59 36.09
C ILE A 605 43.15 23.75 34.96
N TYR A 606 43.48 22.45 34.96
CA TYR A 606 42.65 21.40 34.37
C TYR A 606 42.11 20.61 35.56
N SER A 607 40.99 21.08 36.11
CA SER A 607 40.12 20.36 37.04
C SER A 607 38.98 21.30 37.43
N ASP A 608 37.76 20.78 37.33
CA ASP A 608 36.54 21.28 37.98
C ASP A 608 36.03 22.65 37.53
N ALA A 609 34.98 22.58 36.69
CA ALA A 609 34.01 23.61 36.34
C ALA A 609 34.52 25.04 36.07
N PHE A 610 34.40 25.47 34.81
CA PHE A 610 34.22 26.89 34.48
C PHE A 610 32.81 27.34 34.94
N ASP A 611 32.63 27.42 36.26
CA ASP A 611 31.41 27.90 36.91
C ASP A 611 31.49 29.43 37.04
N ILE A 612 30.92 30.16 36.09
CA ILE A 612 30.66 31.60 36.28
C ILE A 612 29.43 31.74 37.21
N GLY A 613 29.71 31.59 38.50
CA GLY A 613 28.76 31.85 39.56
C GLY A 613 28.62 33.35 39.88
N GLN A 614 27.42 33.88 39.63
CA GLN A 614 26.79 35.04 40.32
C GLN A 614 27.30 36.47 39.97
N PRO A 615 26.54 37.56 40.29
CA PRO A 615 25.13 37.63 40.74
C PRO A 615 24.22 38.59 39.94
N SER A 616 22.90 38.43 40.13
CA SER A 616 21.83 39.44 39.94
C SER A 616 21.68 40.15 38.57
N GLY A 617 20.63 39.78 37.84
CA GLY A 617 20.19 40.44 36.61
C GLY A 617 20.53 39.65 35.36
N PHE A 618 19.72 39.79 34.30
CA PHE A 618 19.91 39.13 33.01
C PHE A 618 21.15 39.68 32.27
N GLY A 619 22.34 39.24 32.68
CA GLY A 619 23.58 39.47 31.96
C GLY A 619 23.75 38.42 30.87
N ALA A 620 23.52 38.79 29.61
CA ALA A 620 23.85 37.92 28.49
C ALA A 620 25.39 37.77 28.39
N PHE A 621 25.93 36.64 28.84
CA PHE A 621 27.31 36.25 28.54
C PHE A 621 27.37 35.79 27.09
N GLY A 622 27.35 36.75 26.17
CA GLY A 622 27.81 36.49 24.82
C GLY A 622 29.30 36.16 24.88
N ILE A 623 29.71 35.09 24.20
CA ILE A 623 31.08 34.97 23.71
C ILE A 623 31.08 35.72 22.37
N PRO A 624 31.52 37.00 22.30
CA PRO A 624 31.57 37.69 21.04
C PRO A 624 32.73 37.10 20.22
N LEU A 625 32.44 36.12 19.37
CA LEU A 625 33.27 35.83 18.20
C LEU A 625 33.15 37.03 17.25
N LEU A 626 33.92 38.07 17.56
CA LEU A 626 34.09 39.22 16.69
C LEU A 626 34.85 38.76 15.44
N ALA A 627 34.12 38.44 14.38
CA ALA A 627 34.70 38.39 13.05
C ALA A 627 35.19 39.81 12.71
N GLU A 628 36.50 39.99 12.57
CA GLU A 628 37.05 41.24 12.05
C GLU A 628 36.48 41.51 10.65
N SER A 629 36.27 42.79 10.33
CA SER A 629 35.37 43.27 9.26
C SER A 629 35.76 42.93 7.81
N THR A 630 36.74 42.05 7.61
CA THR A 630 37.25 41.61 6.31
C THR A 630 37.26 40.09 6.11
N LEU A 631 36.89 39.28 7.11
CA LEU A 631 36.79 37.82 6.99
C LEU A 631 35.35 37.36 6.79
N SER A 632 35.02 36.97 5.56
CA SER A 632 33.77 36.26 5.26
C SER A 632 33.85 34.81 5.74
N ALA A 633 33.22 34.54 6.90
CA ALA A 633 33.06 33.25 7.58
C ALA A 633 34.35 32.72 8.29
N PRO A 634 34.22 31.96 9.41
CA PRO A 634 33.04 31.18 9.81
C PRO A 634 32.50 31.37 11.23
N ALA A 635 31.24 30.97 11.40
CA ALA A 635 30.85 30.20 12.58
C ALA A 635 31.06 28.72 12.22
N SER A 636 31.95 28.01 12.92
CA SER A 636 32.27 26.61 12.64
C SER A 636 32.11 25.74 13.90
N PHE A 637 31.12 24.84 13.86
CA PHE A 637 31.01 23.75 14.81
C PHE A 637 31.66 22.52 14.17
N TRP A 638 32.69 21.96 14.82
CA TRP A 638 33.39 20.77 14.34
C TRP A 638 33.46 19.74 15.46
N THR A 639 33.08 18.51 15.16
CA THR A 639 33.09 17.42 16.12
C THR A 639 33.57 16.13 15.46
N ALA A 640 34.44 15.39 16.15
CA ALA A 640 34.90 14.08 15.74
C ALA A 640 34.90 13.19 16.99
N SER A 641 34.29 12.01 16.89
CA SER A 641 34.31 10.98 17.93
C SER A 641 34.96 9.72 17.36
N ALA A 642 35.82 9.08 18.16
CA ALA A 642 36.39 7.77 17.87
C ALA A 642 35.79 6.66 18.76
N ASP A 643 34.90 7.04 19.69
CA ASP A 643 34.26 6.17 20.67
C ASP A 643 32.77 5.97 20.35
N ALA A 644 32.12 5.03 21.04
CA ALA A 644 30.74 4.61 20.76
C ALA A 644 29.64 5.69 20.98
N LEU A 645 29.98 6.87 21.51
CA LEU A 645 29.04 7.97 21.71
C LEU A 645 29.21 9.07 20.65
N PRO A 646 28.11 9.58 20.07
CA PRO A 646 28.16 10.67 19.11
C PRO A 646 28.52 11.98 19.83
N ALA A 647 29.24 12.86 19.14
CA ALA A 647 29.47 14.20 19.65
C ALA A 647 28.18 15.03 19.56
N ALA A 648 27.88 15.79 20.62
CA ALA A 648 26.59 16.47 20.79
C ALA A 648 26.76 17.87 21.39
N ILE A 649 25.78 18.75 21.10
CA ILE A 649 25.63 20.05 21.75
C ILE A 649 24.54 19.91 22.82
N TYR A 650 24.93 20.00 24.09
CA TYR A 650 23.99 19.89 25.22
C TYR A 650 23.46 21.27 25.63
N LEU A 651 22.14 21.43 25.59
CA LEU A 651 21.43 22.59 26.13
C LEU A 651 20.53 22.10 27.27
N ALA A 652 20.68 22.67 28.46
CA ALA A 652 19.97 22.24 29.65
C ALA A 652 19.55 23.43 30.52
N LYS A 653 18.45 23.27 31.25
CA LYS A 653 17.88 24.29 32.14
C LYS A 653 17.45 23.68 33.48
N ALA A 654 17.66 24.45 34.55
CA ALA A 654 16.94 24.32 35.81
C ALA A 654 16.13 25.60 36.11
N ARG A 655 15.21 25.52 37.07
CA ARG A 655 14.63 26.69 37.75
C ARG A 655 15.35 26.91 39.09
N GLY A 656 14.97 27.96 39.83
CA GLY A 656 15.56 28.28 41.12
C GLY A 656 16.91 29.00 41.00
N THR A 657 17.78 28.83 41.99
CA THR A 657 19.16 29.35 41.99
C THR A 657 20.15 28.19 41.89
N PRO A 658 21.42 28.42 41.52
CA PRO A 658 22.42 27.34 41.53
C PRO A 658 22.60 26.66 42.89
N ALA A 659 22.36 27.38 43.99
CA ALA A 659 22.39 26.84 45.35
C ALA A 659 21.09 26.12 45.79
N SER A 660 20.00 26.24 45.03
CA SER A 660 18.73 25.57 45.26
C SER A 660 17.98 25.41 43.93
N PRO A 661 18.40 24.44 43.09
CA PRO A 661 17.79 24.20 41.80
C PRO A 661 16.39 23.60 42.00
N ALA A 662 15.43 24.16 41.29
CA ALA A 662 14.06 23.66 41.23
C ALA A 662 13.81 22.97 39.89
N ALA A 663 12.89 21.99 39.89
CA ALA A 663 12.45 21.34 38.67
C ALA A 663 11.90 22.36 37.65
N ILE A 664 12.22 22.12 36.38
CA ILE A 664 11.55 22.74 35.24
C ILE A 664 10.05 22.42 35.26
N GLN A 665 9.26 23.24 34.57
CA GLN A 665 7.81 23.09 34.44
C GLN A 665 7.39 23.09 32.97
N ASN A 666 6.16 22.66 32.70
CA ASN A 666 5.53 22.80 31.38
C ASN A 666 5.68 24.25 30.86
N GLY A 667 6.15 24.41 29.62
CA GLY A 667 6.43 25.68 28.97
C GLY A 667 7.84 26.24 29.20
N ASP A 668 8.72 25.55 29.92
CA ASP A 668 10.13 25.99 30.06
C ASP A 668 10.95 25.71 28.80
N PHE A 669 11.55 26.76 28.23
CA PHE A 669 12.60 26.64 27.20
C PHE A 669 13.86 25.98 27.78
N LEU A 670 14.20 24.78 27.30
CA LEU A 670 15.39 24.03 27.69
C LEU A 670 16.65 24.54 26.98
N GLY A 671 16.47 25.03 25.74
CA GLY A 671 17.52 25.64 24.92
C GLY A 671 16.98 26.04 23.55
N ALA A 672 17.63 26.97 22.87
CA ALA A 672 17.24 27.41 21.53
C ALA A 672 18.43 27.86 20.67
N ILE A 673 18.32 27.63 19.36
CA ILE A 673 19.15 28.25 18.32
C ILE A 673 18.37 29.44 17.76
N VAL A 674 18.89 30.65 17.96
CA VAL A 674 18.17 31.90 17.65
C VAL A 674 18.75 32.57 16.41
N PHE A 675 17.88 32.87 15.45
CA PHE A 675 18.17 33.64 14.25
C PHE A 675 17.62 35.05 14.41
N GLY A 676 18.44 36.06 14.11
CA GLY A 676 18.07 37.45 14.27
C GLY A 676 19.07 38.40 13.64
N GLY A 677 18.73 39.69 13.58
CA GLY A 677 19.53 40.73 12.99
C GLY A 677 19.45 42.06 13.75
N LEU A 678 20.13 43.07 13.23
CA LEU A 678 19.97 44.45 13.67
C LEU A 678 18.82 45.08 12.89
N ASP A 679 17.74 45.46 13.58
CA ASP A 679 16.69 46.32 13.03
C ASP A 679 16.82 47.71 13.66
N SER A 680 17.07 48.72 12.81
CA SER A 680 16.95 50.18 13.00
C SER A 680 17.37 50.85 14.32
N GLY A 681 18.01 50.12 15.26
CA GLY A 681 18.45 50.61 16.56
C GLY A 681 18.39 49.59 17.70
N ALA A 682 17.80 48.40 17.50
CA ALA A 682 17.72 47.34 18.51
C ALA A 682 18.48 46.07 18.08
N LEU A 683 19.24 45.50 19.02
CA LEU A 683 19.92 44.21 18.88
C LEU A 683 19.55 43.29 20.05
N PRO A 684 19.29 41.99 19.82
CA PRO A 684 18.98 41.34 18.54
C PRO A 684 17.47 41.36 18.24
N ALA A 685 17.07 41.78 17.04
CA ALA A 685 15.71 41.56 16.55
C ALA A 685 15.57 40.12 16.07
N VAL A 686 14.79 39.30 16.79
CA VAL A 686 14.62 37.87 16.53
C VAL A 686 13.67 37.64 15.35
N SER A 687 14.14 36.94 14.31
CA SER A 687 13.36 36.56 13.14
C SER A 687 12.77 35.15 13.27
N ALA A 688 13.54 34.21 13.82
CA ALA A 688 13.11 32.83 14.05
C ALA A 688 13.95 32.17 15.16
N TYR A 689 13.46 31.08 15.73
CA TYR A 689 14.30 30.17 16.51
C TYR A 689 13.80 28.73 16.45
N LEU A 690 14.73 27.80 16.63
CA LEU A 690 14.48 26.39 16.87
C LEU A 690 14.70 26.13 18.37
N ALA A 691 13.68 25.69 19.09
CA ALA A 691 13.70 25.56 20.54
C ALA A 691 13.32 24.16 21.02
N SER A 692 13.95 23.69 22.10
CA SER A 692 13.43 22.58 22.89
C SER A 692 12.66 23.13 24.09
N VAL A 693 11.45 22.64 24.32
CA VAL A 693 10.53 23.12 25.37
C VAL A 693 9.96 21.96 26.18
N ALA A 694 10.00 22.08 27.51
CA ALA A 694 9.44 21.09 28.42
C ALA A 694 7.91 21.05 28.33
N LYS A 695 7.33 19.85 28.16
CA LYS A 695 5.88 19.66 27.99
C LYS A 695 5.14 19.33 29.29
N ALA A 696 5.87 18.86 30.29
CA ALA A 696 5.33 18.51 31.61
C ALA A 696 6.32 18.89 32.73
N ALA A 697 5.88 18.76 33.99
CA ALA A 697 6.82 18.66 35.10
C ALA A 697 7.59 17.33 34.97
N PRO A 698 8.92 17.31 35.17
CA PRO A 698 9.74 16.13 34.94
C PRO A 698 9.45 15.03 35.96
N GLY A 699 9.42 13.79 35.47
CA GLY A 699 9.36 12.59 36.30
C GLY A 699 10.74 12.24 36.88
N ALA A 700 10.79 11.22 37.73
CA ALA A 700 12.05 10.72 38.28
C ALA A 700 12.97 10.22 37.14
N GLY A 701 14.02 10.99 36.84
CA GLY A 701 14.99 10.68 35.78
C GLY A 701 14.54 11.01 34.35
N GLN A 702 13.39 11.67 34.14
CA GLN A 702 12.84 11.93 32.80
C GLN A 702 12.41 13.38 32.60
N VAL A 703 12.85 13.99 31.50
CA VAL A 703 12.38 15.29 31.00
C VAL A 703 11.67 15.06 29.67
N THR A 704 10.35 15.28 29.62
CA THR A 704 9.61 15.27 28.36
C THR A 704 9.56 16.67 27.76
N GLY A 705 9.79 16.76 26.46
CA GLY A 705 9.79 18.03 25.74
C GLY A 705 9.68 17.85 24.24
N ASN A 706 9.22 18.90 23.57
CA ASN A 706 9.02 18.93 22.13
C ASN A 706 10.13 19.77 21.46
N LEU A 707 10.33 19.55 20.16
CA LEU A 707 11.18 20.42 19.32
C LEU A 707 10.27 21.35 18.52
N GLU A 708 10.40 22.66 18.75
CA GLU A 708 9.47 23.67 18.25
C GLU A 708 10.15 24.65 17.28
N LEU A 709 9.48 24.96 16.17
CA LEU A 709 9.90 25.95 15.19
C LEU A 709 9.07 27.22 15.36
N TRP A 710 9.74 28.33 15.64
CA TRP A 710 9.14 29.63 15.92
C TRP A 710 9.56 30.66 14.87
N THR A 711 8.62 31.47 14.36
CA THR A 711 8.90 32.57 13.42
C THR A 711 8.19 33.86 13.80
N ASN A 712 8.81 34.98 13.48
CA ASN A 712 8.27 36.33 13.71
C ASN A 712 7.80 36.93 12.36
N PRO A 713 6.48 37.04 12.11
CA PRO A 713 5.93 37.65 10.90
C PRO A 713 5.89 39.19 10.96
N GLY A 714 6.57 39.82 11.94
CA GLY A 714 6.54 41.26 12.19
C GLY A 714 5.59 41.69 13.31
N THR A 715 4.83 40.77 13.92
CA THR A 715 3.90 41.05 15.04
C THR A 715 4.30 40.38 16.36
N GLY A 716 5.48 39.74 16.41
CA GLY A 716 5.96 38.96 17.56
C GLY A 716 6.21 37.50 17.17
N VAL A 717 7.12 36.82 17.88
CA VAL A 717 7.46 35.43 17.55
C VAL A 717 6.33 34.48 17.94
N ALA A 718 5.91 33.62 17.02
CA ALA A 718 4.86 32.63 17.22
C ALA A 718 5.33 31.23 16.82
N LYS A 719 4.89 30.21 17.56
CA LYS A 719 5.12 28.80 17.24
C LYS A 719 4.37 28.45 15.95
N ARG A 720 5.05 27.78 15.02
CA ARG A 720 4.50 27.39 13.72
C ARG A 720 4.35 25.89 13.60
N TRP A 721 5.41 25.17 13.96
CA TRP A 721 5.49 23.72 13.85
C TRP A 721 6.14 23.13 15.10
N GLU A 722 5.83 21.88 15.39
CA GLU A 722 6.24 21.17 16.60
C GLU A 722 6.42 19.68 16.30
N VAL A 723 7.59 19.13 16.60
CA VAL A 723 7.78 17.68 16.68
C VAL A 723 7.27 17.22 18.04
N THR A 724 6.16 16.50 18.02
CA THR A 724 5.50 15.95 19.21
C THR A 724 6.24 14.73 19.76
N GLU A 725 5.93 14.33 20.99
CA GLU A 725 6.47 13.14 21.66
C GLU A 725 6.34 11.82 20.86
N GLY A 726 5.37 11.74 19.93
CA GLY A 726 5.22 10.61 19.00
C GLY A 726 6.09 10.68 17.74
N GLY A 727 7.02 11.63 17.66
CA GLY A 727 7.86 11.88 16.47
C GLY A 727 7.14 12.61 15.32
N VAL A 728 5.84 12.91 15.46
CA VAL A 728 5.05 13.58 14.42
C VAL A 728 5.32 15.08 14.42
N LEU A 729 5.72 15.60 13.25
CA LEU A 729 5.84 17.03 12.96
C LEU A 729 4.46 17.63 12.64
N ALA A 730 3.90 18.38 13.58
CA ALA A 730 2.55 18.96 13.50
C ALA A 730 2.58 20.51 13.40
N PRO A 731 1.72 21.13 12.59
CA PRO A 731 1.51 22.57 12.62
C PRO A 731 0.67 22.98 13.85
N VAL A 732 0.99 24.13 14.44
CA VAL A 732 0.43 24.56 15.74
C VAL A 732 -0.85 25.41 15.61
N ALA A 733 -1.21 25.77 14.39
CA ALA A 733 -2.52 26.25 13.99
C ALA A 733 -2.85 25.66 12.61
N ALA A 734 -4.07 25.84 12.12
CA ALA A 734 -4.42 25.54 10.73
C ALA A 734 -3.55 26.41 9.80
N HIS A 735 -2.46 25.83 9.32
CA HIS A 735 -1.48 26.46 8.47
C HIS A 735 -1.54 25.75 7.12
N ASP A 736 -2.06 26.44 6.11
CA ASP A 736 -2.11 25.91 4.76
C ASP A 736 -0.72 25.43 4.31
N ILE A 737 -0.63 24.15 3.98
CA ILE A 737 0.45 23.57 3.17
C ILE A 737 0.07 23.72 1.68
N ALA A 738 -1.22 23.91 1.38
CA ALA A 738 -1.75 24.13 0.05
C ALA A 738 -1.63 25.60 -0.40
N THR A 739 -1.46 25.80 -1.71
CA THR A 739 -1.59 27.11 -2.34
C THR A 739 -3.01 27.64 -2.20
N SER A 740 -3.19 28.72 -1.43
CA SER A 740 -4.36 29.61 -1.35
C SER A 740 -5.70 29.10 -1.91
N GLY A 741 -6.59 28.59 -1.03
CA GLY A 741 -8.03 28.68 -1.31
C GLY A 741 -8.90 27.43 -1.13
N GLN A 742 -8.41 26.35 -0.51
CA GLN A 742 -9.27 25.20 -0.15
C GLN A 742 -9.40 25.05 1.38
N PRO A 743 -10.59 24.69 1.91
CA PRO A 743 -10.81 24.60 3.34
C PRO A 743 -10.07 23.40 3.97
N ALA A 744 -9.70 23.54 5.24
CA ALA A 744 -8.77 22.66 5.93
C ALA A 744 -9.27 21.20 6.10
N GLY A 745 -8.97 20.35 5.10
CA GLY A 745 -8.91 18.90 5.25
C GLY A 745 -7.56 18.46 5.83
N THR A 746 -7.59 17.57 6.82
CA THR A 746 -6.38 17.09 7.52
C THR A 746 -5.47 16.29 6.61
N VAL A 747 -4.34 16.87 6.18
CA VAL A 747 -3.34 16.17 5.37
C VAL A 747 -2.48 15.24 6.24
N TYR A 748 -2.90 13.98 6.38
CA TYR A 748 -2.00 12.91 6.77
C TYR A 748 -1.14 12.51 5.56
N ALA A 749 0.12 12.93 5.56
CA ALA A 749 1.05 12.68 4.46
C ALA A 749 1.56 11.23 4.43
N THR A 750 0.72 10.30 3.98
CA THR A 750 1.13 9.00 3.42
C THR A 750 0.50 8.69 2.07
N ALA A 751 -0.60 9.37 1.68
CA ALA A 751 -1.13 9.34 0.32
C ALA A 751 -1.73 10.69 -0.08
N LEU A 752 -1.14 11.37 -1.06
CA LEU A 752 -1.71 12.58 -1.66
C LEU A 752 -2.70 12.15 -2.76
N ASN A 753 -3.95 11.87 -2.39
CA ASN A 753 -4.99 11.51 -3.35
C ASN A 753 -5.60 12.77 -3.99
N LEU A 754 -5.10 13.19 -5.15
CA LEU A 754 -5.70 14.23 -6.01
C LEU A 754 -6.82 13.64 -6.88
N GLY A 755 -7.69 12.82 -6.28
CA GLY A 755 -8.71 12.01 -6.94
C GLY A 755 -10.15 12.40 -6.60
N ASP A 756 -10.38 13.64 -6.16
CA ASP A 756 -11.70 14.19 -5.85
C ASP A 756 -11.97 15.45 -6.69
N GLU A 757 -11.78 15.33 -8.01
CA GLU A 757 -12.71 15.94 -8.94
C GLU A 757 -13.70 14.84 -9.35
N ASP A 758 -14.81 14.75 -8.62
CA ASP A 758 -15.94 13.87 -8.93
C ASP A 758 -16.65 14.33 -10.21
N MET A 759 -16.00 14.10 -11.34
CA MET A 759 -16.53 14.24 -12.69
C MET A 759 -17.36 13.00 -13.10
N SER A 760 -17.95 12.25 -12.14
CA SER A 760 -18.87 11.14 -12.44
C SER A 760 -20.15 11.58 -13.16
N ASP A 761 -20.36 12.90 -13.26
CA ASP A 761 -21.45 13.52 -14.01
C ASP A 761 -21.03 14.05 -15.41
N HIS A 762 -19.76 13.90 -15.80
CA HIS A 762 -19.26 14.14 -17.16
C HIS A 762 -19.13 12.81 -17.92
N ASP A 763 -19.79 12.73 -19.07
CA ASP A 763 -19.85 11.52 -19.90
C ASP A 763 -19.83 11.93 -21.39
N VAL A 764 -18.94 11.30 -22.17
CA VAL A 764 -18.73 11.58 -23.59
C VAL A 764 -18.89 10.31 -24.40
N GLY A 765 -19.77 10.33 -25.39
CA GLY A 765 -20.07 9.12 -26.15
C GLY A 765 -20.64 9.38 -27.55
N THR A 766 -20.97 8.28 -28.23
CA THR A 766 -21.53 8.31 -29.58
C THR A 766 -22.91 7.68 -29.62
N PHE A 767 -23.75 8.11 -30.56
CA PHE A 767 -25.06 7.51 -30.83
C PHE A 767 -25.31 7.41 -32.34
N THR A 768 -26.17 6.49 -32.75
CA THR A 768 -26.53 6.32 -34.17
C THR A 768 -27.91 6.92 -34.44
N PRO A 769 -28.00 8.15 -35.00
CA PRO A 769 -29.28 8.76 -35.32
C PRO A 769 -29.93 8.13 -36.56
N ASP A 770 -31.23 7.90 -36.51
CA ASP A 770 -32.03 7.38 -37.64
C ASP A 770 -33.26 8.26 -37.93
N ILE A 771 -33.91 8.08 -39.07
CA ILE A 771 -35.06 8.87 -39.54
C ILE A 771 -36.30 8.00 -39.65
N THR A 772 -37.37 8.40 -38.98
CA THR A 772 -38.69 7.78 -39.13
C THR A 772 -39.82 8.80 -39.22
N PHE A 773 -41.04 8.33 -39.53
CA PHE A 773 -42.26 9.13 -39.44
C PHE A 773 -43.09 8.70 -38.22
N ALA A 774 -43.97 9.59 -37.73
CA ALA A 774 -44.84 9.29 -36.61
C ALA A 774 -45.73 8.05 -36.84
N THR A 775 -46.09 7.78 -38.09
CA THR A 775 -46.61 6.50 -38.58
C THR A 775 -45.69 6.03 -39.72
N PRO A 776 -44.78 5.06 -39.51
CA PRO A 776 -43.75 4.71 -40.50
C PRO A 776 -44.30 4.19 -41.84
N GLY A 777 -45.38 3.42 -41.82
CA GLY A 777 -45.97 2.83 -43.04
C GLY A 777 -44.98 1.93 -43.77
N ASP A 778 -44.77 2.21 -45.05
CA ASP A 778 -43.82 1.57 -45.97
C ASP A 778 -42.52 2.39 -46.13
N LEU A 779 -42.16 3.24 -45.15
CA LEU A 779 -40.88 3.94 -45.16
C LEU A 779 -39.73 2.93 -45.22
N ALA A 780 -38.94 3.01 -46.28
CA ALA A 780 -37.66 2.33 -46.40
C ALA A 780 -36.55 3.36 -46.62
N THR A 781 -35.51 3.27 -45.80
CA THR A 781 -34.32 4.11 -45.84
C THR A 781 -33.10 3.24 -46.16
N THR A 782 -32.07 3.83 -46.76
CA THR A 782 -30.75 3.21 -46.85
C THR A 782 -29.74 4.25 -46.44
N VAL A 783 -29.07 4.00 -45.31
CA VAL A 783 -28.10 4.92 -44.71
C VAL A 783 -26.80 4.88 -45.52
N LEU A 784 -26.28 6.06 -45.84
CA LEU A 784 -24.93 6.26 -46.38
C LEU A 784 -23.94 6.65 -45.28
N ASN A 785 -24.40 7.45 -44.30
CA ASN A 785 -23.65 7.83 -43.11
C ASN A 785 -24.67 8.22 -42.02
N ALA A 786 -24.61 7.60 -40.85
CA ALA A 786 -25.35 8.01 -39.67
C ALA A 786 -24.42 7.95 -38.46
N GLY A 787 -24.25 9.07 -37.78
CA GLY A 787 -23.41 9.16 -36.59
C GLY A 787 -23.66 10.46 -35.84
N GLY A 788 -23.65 10.38 -34.52
CA GLY A 788 -23.73 11.51 -33.61
C GLY A 788 -22.82 11.31 -32.42
N ALA A 789 -22.42 12.43 -31.82
CA ALA A 789 -21.63 12.50 -30.60
C ALA A 789 -22.40 13.28 -29.54
N TYR A 790 -22.20 12.92 -28.28
CA TYR A 790 -22.75 13.63 -27.14
C TYR A 790 -21.68 13.91 -26.09
N GLU A 791 -21.90 14.99 -25.38
CA GLU A 791 -21.14 15.36 -24.18
C GLU A 791 -22.15 15.77 -23.11
N ARG A 792 -22.14 15.07 -21.99
CA ARG A 792 -23.01 15.27 -20.85
C ARG A 792 -22.23 15.98 -19.74
N PHE A 793 -22.85 16.98 -19.12
CA PHE A 793 -22.41 17.60 -17.88
C PHE A 793 -23.60 17.63 -16.91
N GLY A 794 -23.58 16.78 -15.90
CA GLY A 794 -24.66 16.66 -14.93
C GLY A 794 -25.99 16.22 -15.56
N ASP A 795 -26.98 17.08 -15.41
CA ASP A 795 -28.33 16.93 -15.97
C ASP A 795 -28.46 17.47 -17.40
N MET A 796 -27.39 17.98 -18.03
CA MET A 796 -27.42 18.59 -19.37
C MET A 796 -26.60 17.79 -20.37
N VAL A 797 -27.17 17.53 -21.54
CA VAL A 797 -26.50 16.81 -22.64
C VAL A 797 -26.45 17.68 -23.88
N PHE A 798 -25.24 17.90 -24.39
CA PHE A 798 -24.94 18.47 -25.69
C PHE A 798 -24.86 17.34 -26.71
N ILE A 799 -25.48 17.52 -27.88
CA ILE A 799 -25.45 16.57 -28.99
C ILE A 799 -25.11 17.28 -30.29
N GLU A 800 -24.39 16.57 -31.14
CA GLU A 800 -24.32 16.83 -32.58
C GLU A 800 -24.51 15.52 -33.36
N GLY A 801 -25.02 15.62 -34.59
CA GLY A 801 -25.18 14.43 -35.41
C GLY A 801 -25.49 14.70 -36.87
N LYS A 802 -25.18 13.69 -37.68
CA LYS A 802 -25.40 13.65 -39.13
C LYS A 802 -26.17 12.39 -39.52
N ILE A 803 -27.08 12.53 -40.46
CA ILE A 803 -27.72 11.44 -41.20
C ILE A 803 -27.67 11.79 -42.69
N ALA A 804 -27.18 10.89 -43.53
CA ALA A 804 -27.21 10.98 -44.98
C ALA A 804 -27.75 9.66 -45.53
N LEU A 805 -28.74 9.72 -46.42
CA LEU A 805 -29.39 8.55 -47.01
C LEU A 805 -29.09 8.44 -48.51
N SER A 806 -28.76 7.24 -48.97
CA SER A 806 -28.63 6.87 -50.39
C SER A 806 -29.98 6.51 -51.01
N ALA A 807 -30.94 6.04 -50.22
CA ALA A 807 -32.34 5.85 -50.62
C ALA A 807 -33.30 6.28 -49.50
N PHE A 808 -34.44 6.86 -49.91
CA PHE A 808 -35.53 7.27 -49.03
C PHE A 808 -36.86 7.12 -49.78
N THR A 809 -37.59 6.03 -49.54
CA THR A 809 -38.84 5.72 -50.26
C THR A 809 -39.99 5.52 -49.29
N HIS A 810 -41.15 6.08 -49.62
CA HIS A 810 -42.41 5.91 -48.89
C HIS A 810 -43.62 6.16 -49.82
N SER A 811 -44.79 5.64 -49.45
CA SER A 811 -46.07 5.94 -50.11
C SER A 811 -47.29 5.95 -49.17
N THR A 812 -47.19 5.25 -48.04
CA THR A 812 -48.20 5.10 -46.97
C THR A 812 -47.73 5.68 -45.62
N ALA A 813 -46.45 6.04 -45.49
CA ALA A 813 -45.92 6.74 -44.32
C ALA A 813 -46.68 8.04 -44.06
N SER A 814 -46.92 8.38 -42.79
CA SER A 814 -47.68 9.58 -42.44
C SER A 814 -47.28 10.22 -41.10
N GLY A 815 -47.75 11.46 -40.89
CA GLY A 815 -47.39 12.26 -39.71
C GLY A 815 -46.06 13.00 -39.84
N ALA A 816 -45.46 13.34 -38.69
CA ALA A 816 -44.25 14.16 -38.57
C ALA A 816 -42.96 13.32 -38.68
N LEU A 817 -41.92 13.89 -39.29
CA LEU A 817 -40.57 13.34 -39.30
C LEU A 817 -39.96 13.41 -37.89
N ARG A 818 -39.30 12.33 -37.49
CA ARG A 818 -38.55 12.18 -36.25
C ARG A 818 -37.12 11.77 -36.60
N VAL A 819 -36.15 12.44 -35.98
CA VAL A 819 -34.80 11.88 -35.83
C VAL A 819 -34.77 11.14 -34.50
N THR A 820 -34.60 9.82 -34.55
CA THR A 820 -34.59 8.90 -33.40
C THR A 820 -33.16 8.53 -33.01
N GLY A 821 -33.01 7.88 -31.85
CA GLY A 821 -31.71 7.40 -31.36
C GLY A 821 -30.97 8.39 -30.44
N LEU A 822 -31.67 9.36 -29.82
CA LEU A 822 -31.04 10.17 -28.78
C LEU A 822 -30.54 9.28 -27.63
N PRO A 823 -29.34 9.54 -27.07
CA PRO A 823 -28.76 8.70 -26.02
C PRO A 823 -29.56 8.74 -24.72
N PHE A 824 -30.27 9.84 -24.44
CA PHE A 824 -31.07 10.03 -23.23
C PHE A 824 -32.47 10.57 -23.55
N SER A 825 -33.40 10.40 -22.61
CA SER A 825 -34.73 11.01 -22.70
C SER A 825 -34.69 12.49 -22.35
N VAL A 826 -35.48 13.32 -23.03
CA VAL A 826 -35.52 14.78 -22.79
C VAL A 826 -36.39 15.11 -21.57
N ARG A 827 -35.84 15.73 -20.51
CA ARG A 827 -36.57 16.12 -19.29
C ARG A 827 -37.72 17.08 -19.58
N ASN A 828 -38.85 16.91 -18.89
CA ASN A 828 -39.97 17.86 -18.97
C ASN A 828 -39.82 19.09 -18.05
N ASN A 829 -38.98 20.04 -18.46
CA ASN A 829 -38.91 21.35 -17.82
C ASN A 829 -40.10 22.24 -18.26
N PHE A 830 -41.22 22.17 -17.53
CA PHE A 830 -42.41 23.01 -17.67
C PHE A 830 -43.11 22.98 -19.06
N ASN A 831 -42.99 21.88 -19.80
CA ASN A 831 -43.40 21.75 -21.22
C ASN A 831 -42.68 22.70 -22.18
N TYR A 832 -41.61 23.38 -21.75
CA TYR A 832 -40.72 24.06 -22.69
C TYR A 832 -40.00 23.00 -23.55
N ARG A 833 -39.88 23.30 -24.84
CA ARG A 833 -39.20 22.43 -25.80
C ARG A 833 -37.85 23.04 -26.10
N THR A 834 -36.78 22.30 -25.88
CA THR A 834 -35.44 22.77 -26.24
C THR A 834 -35.30 22.78 -27.77
N VAL A 835 -34.66 23.83 -28.28
CA VAL A 835 -34.54 24.07 -29.72
C VAL A 835 -33.07 24.02 -30.12
N GLY A 836 -32.74 23.11 -31.03
CA GLY A 836 -31.43 22.94 -31.61
C GLY A 836 -31.30 23.54 -33.01
N SER A 837 -30.06 23.65 -33.47
CA SER A 837 -29.73 23.96 -34.85
C SER A 837 -30.02 22.75 -35.75
N VAL A 838 -30.38 23.00 -37.02
CA VAL A 838 -30.50 21.95 -38.03
C VAL A 838 -30.28 22.53 -39.43
N ILE A 839 -29.60 21.75 -40.27
CA ILE A 839 -29.48 21.95 -41.71
C ILE A 839 -30.02 20.68 -42.36
N ALA A 840 -30.91 20.80 -43.34
CA ALA A 840 -31.49 19.64 -44.01
C ALA A 840 -31.66 19.82 -45.53
N LYS A 841 -31.46 18.73 -46.26
CA LYS A 841 -31.56 18.56 -47.72
C LYS A 841 -32.58 17.47 -48.04
N GLY A 842 -33.15 17.51 -49.25
CA GLY A 842 -34.11 16.51 -49.73
C GLY A 842 -35.59 16.81 -49.38
N TRP A 843 -35.86 17.92 -48.68
CA TRP A 843 -37.22 18.38 -48.38
C TRP A 843 -37.69 19.48 -49.33
N THR A 844 -39.00 19.58 -49.54
CA THR A 844 -39.67 20.53 -50.43
C THR A 844 -40.81 21.23 -49.71
N ASN A 845 -40.70 22.56 -49.52
CA ASN A 845 -41.78 23.39 -48.99
C ASN A 845 -41.71 24.83 -49.51
N THR A 846 -42.79 25.35 -50.08
CA THR A 846 -42.85 26.70 -50.65
C THR A 846 -43.25 27.73 -49.60
N GLY A 847 -42.35 28.67 -49.29
CA GLY A 847 -42.61 29.81 -48.39
C GLY A 847 -41.93 29.74 -47.01
N VAL A 848 -41.23 28.65 -46.72
CA VAL A 848 -40.45 28.46 -45.48
C VAL A 848 -39.15 29.27 -45.52
N ARG A 849 -38.71 29.78 -44.37
CA ARG A 849 -37.43 30.50 -44.21
C ARG A 849 -36.56 30.02 -43.05
N SER A 850 -37.10 29.17 -42.18
CA SER A 850 -36.40 28.64 -41.01
C SER A 850 -36.79 27.19 -40.77
N LEU A 851 -35.78 26.38 -40.42
CA LEU A 851 -35.91 25.00 -39.94
C LEU A 851 -35.26 24.94 -38.55
N SER A 852 -35.81 24.14 -37.65
CA SER A 852 -35.31 24.00 -36.27
C SER A 852 -35.49 22.58 -35.76
N ALA A 853 -34.49 22.07 -35.04
CA ALA A 853 -34.58 20.83 -34.29
C ALA A 853 -35.37 21.10 -33.00
N TYR A 854 -36.44 20.36 -32.76
CA TYR A 854 -37.30 20.49 -31.58
C TYR A 854 -37.28 19.20 -30.76
N LEU A 855 -36.60 19.25 -29.62
CA LEU A 855 -36.61 18.15 -28.67
C LEU A 855 -37.93 18.16 -27.90
N THR A 856 -38.60 17.01 -27.86
CA THR A 856 -39.93 16.89 -27.24
C THR A 856 -39.77 16.30 -25.84
N PRO A 857 -40.30 16.96 -24.78
CA PRO A 857 -40.29 16.40 -23.43
C PRO A 857 -40.78 14.96 -23.35
N ASN A 858 -40.11 14.16 -22.52
CA ASN A 858 -40.35 12.73 -22.29
C ASN A 858 -40.23 11.88 -23.58
N THR A 859 -39.30 12.22 -24.47
CA THR A 859 -39.01 11.42 -25.67
C THR A 859 -37.51 11.34 -25.97
N THR A 860 -37.12 10.33 -26.75
CA THR A 860 -35.76 10.10 -27.28
C THR A 860 -35.65 10.47 -28.77
N TYR A 861 -36.43 11.46 -29.22
CA TYR A 861 -36.42 11.92 -30.62
C TYR A 861 -36.48 13.44 -30.77
N ILE A 862 -35.92 13.92 -31.89
CA ILE A 862 -36.00 15.31 -32.36
C ILE A 862 -37.10 15.39 -33.43
N LEU A 863 -38.00 16.36 -33.32
CA LEU A 863 -38.88 16.76 -34.42
C LEU A 863 -38.21 17.85 -35.26
N LEU A 864 -38.25 17.74 -36.58
CA LEU A 864 -37.93 18.88 -37.44
C LEU A 864 -39.18 19.75 -37.60
N ARG A 865 -39.06 21.05 -37.30
CA ARG A 865 -40.14 22.03 -37.45
C ARG A 865 -39.72 23.18 -38.32
N TYR A 866 -40.69 23.74 -39.04
CA TYR A 866 -40.47 24.82 -39.99
C TYR A 866 -41.38 26.02 -39.72
N SER A 867 -40.91 27.20 -40.10
CA SER A 867 -41.64 28.47 -40.00
C SER A 867 -41.32 29.39 -41.18
N GLY A 868 -42.21 30.37 -41.42
CA GLY A 868 -42.13 31.29 -42.55
C GLY A 868 -43.05 32.48 -42.37
N SER A 869 -42.97 33.47 -43.25
CA SER A 869 -43.83 34.65 -43.17
C SER A 869 -45.29 34.26 -43.38
N GLY A 870 -46.14 34.48 -42.38
CA GLY A 870 -47.54 34.06 -42.39
C GLY A 870 -47.78 32.56 -42.13
N ILE A 871 -46.75 31.80 -41.72
CA ILE A 871 -46.84 30.35 -41.49
C ILE A 871 -46.55 30.03 -40.02
N ASN A 872 -47.50 29.39 -39.34
CA ASN A 872 -47.35 28.90 -37.97
C ASN A 872 -46.25 27.83 -37.87
N HIS A 873 -45.59 27.74 -36.70
CA HIS A 873 -44.57 26.71 -36.44
C HIS A 873 -45.17 25.30 -36.61
N SER A 874 -44.77 24.60 -37.66
CA SER A 874 -45.40 23.36 -38.12
C SER A 874 -44.37 22.23 -38.20
N ASN A 875 -44.81 21.00 -38.00
CA ASN A 875 -43.92 19.84 -38.08
C ASN A 875 -43.64 19.49 -39.54
N LEU A 876 -42.39 19.21 -39.87
CA LEU A 876 -42.00 18.69 -41.16
C LEU A 876 -42.47 17.23 -41.26
N GLY A 877 -43.55 16.98 -42.02
CA GLY A 877 -44.11 15.63 -42.23
C GLY A 877 -43.83 15.04 -43.61
N HIS A 878 -44.25 13.79 -43.81
CA HIS A 878 -44.08 12.99 -45.05
C HIS A 878 -44.34 13.73 -46.37
N THR A 879 -45.37 14.58 -46.44
CA THR A 879 -45.70 15.41 -47.61
C THR A 879 -44.60 16.37 -48.07
N HIS A 880 -43.59 16.61 -47.23
CA HIS A 880 -42.46 17.50 -47.54
C HIS A 880 -41.24 16.76 -48.06
N PHE A 881 -41.27 15.43 -48.17
CA PHE A 881 -40.17 14.64 -48.74
C PHE A 881 -40.71 13.80 -49.88
N LEU A 882 -40.14 13.96 -51.08
CA LEU A 882 -40.50 13.10 -52.21
C LEU A 882 -39.92 11.71 -52.01
N SER A 883 -40.69 10.67 -52.35
CA SER A 883 -40.19 9.30 -52.44
C SER A 883 -39.10 9.25 -53.52
N GLY A 884 -37.93 8.70 -53.19
CA GLY A 884 -36.72 8.72 -54.01
C GLY A 884 -35.82 9.95 -53.84
N ALA A 885 -36.08 10.84 -52.88
CA ALA A 885 -35.22 12.01 -52.62
C ALA A 885 -33.92 11.63 -51.87
N THR A 886 -32.82 12.34 -52.17
CA THR A 886 -31.60 12.29 -51.35
C THR A 886 -31.78 13.14 -50.10
N VAL A 887 -31.97 12.50 -48.95
CA VAL A 887 -32.15 13.16 -47.66
C VAL A 887 -30.81 13.23 -46.91
N GLU A 888 -30.49 14.41 -46.38
CA GLU A 888 -29.30 14.64 -45.56
C GLU A 888 -29.66 15.66 -44.48
N ILE A 889 -29.32 15.38 -43.22
CA ILE A 889 -29.66 16.17 -42.03
C ILE A 889 -28.43 16.28 -41.14
N TRP A 890 -28.08 17.49 -40.74
CA TRP A 890 -27.14 17.78 -39.66
C TRP A 890 -27.89 18.52 -38.57
N PHE A 891 -27.64 18.20 -37.31
CA PHE A 891 -28.29 18.85 -36.17
C PHE A 891 -27.34 18.99 -34.99
N SER A 892 -27.58 19.99 -34.14
CA SER A 892 -26.96 20.09 -32.83
C SER A 892 -27.90 20.73 -31.81
N ALA A 893 -27.82 20.29 -30.56
CA ALA A 893 -28.67 20.81 -29.48
C ALA A 893 -28.01 20.60 -28.11
N ALA A 894 -28.47 21.36 -27.12
CA ALA A 894 -28.30 21.01 -25.71
C ALA A 894 -29.68 20.69 -25.13
N TYR A 895 -29.81 19.74 -24.21
CA TYR A 895 -31.08 19.43 -23.55
C TYR A 895 -30.89 18.84 -22.14
N PRO A 896 -31.84 19.09 -21.22
CA PRO A 896 -31.84 18.43 -19.91
C PRO A 896 -32.37 17.00 -20.01
N ILE A 897 -31.92 16.09 -19.15
CA ILE A 897 -32.28 14.65 -19.13
C ILE A 897 -33.13 14.23 -17.93
#